data_AF-A0A086M8K8-F1
#
_entry.id   AF-A0A086M8K8-F1
#
_cell.length_a   1.000
_cell.length_b   1.000
_cell.length_c   1.000
_cell.angle_alpha   90.00
_cell.angle_beta   90.00
_cell.angle_gamma   90.00
#
_symmetry.space_group_name_H-M   'P 1'
#
loop_
_entity.id
_entity.type
_entity.pdbx_description
1 polymer ?
#
loop_
_entity_poly.entity_id
_entity_poly.type
_entity_poly.pdbx_seq_one_letter_code
_entity_poly.pdbx_strand_id
1 'polypeptide(L)'
;MDDSSDTVTGKNRGDACGMLSRIFPPSWRPASPRSRSSSLPSYPVSRCVCGALLTTCLLIIFMVLFLVPVSLSPSAPAALWRSRGSLPSWLVGAPGLGAVDGEFSGNSDILGGIRAIGLPQIQDWKPLQRRERKVTQLGYEGGQYGDAPAYIVEPELVHEVNPGADEDRLHGLVGILDDGTLAWSPKPIFLKLTKEQKRLAHKGYCFNTKVSDSLSLDRSVPEFASNYCRDQRLLFDNMTPPSAEQKWKQTRELSKAQSPQLSATDGKASSAVVPRATDGSLPDTSVVIVFYNENLSVLLRSIHSVLNRTPPSLLKEIIVVDDFSDRQTHPWLGKQLEDYISGTLPKTRLLRLLQRRGLMGARAAGAAAASAETVTFLDSHIECLPYWLQPLLFHVKQDWRRIAMPLIPTIDADNFRIKDGGLKTLAFTWGMSHYHIHDKIRHRIEELGQDEAAKNPDAPTMSPIMAGGLFTITKAWWDTLGGYDKEMQIYGGEEFEISFKTWMCGGSLHLVPCSRVGHVFRSNEFWQGQVYTVPGALIHRNKLRTAHVWMGEYARIVELVIPRLPQDKPLGDLTELKALRDRLKCKDFNWYLKNIYPELEPPNLAHAMTGAMRNPKFNCCLDTLTTKNQEIGVYPCHFEHGTQAFLYGKDTHMLRVAEHNFELCVYGNPAKRRLPERSCTEDFSGQGLSRYWLYKEDTKQMQLLDAENKDIHPDNLCMQAVQIQTPKSPFDLVLRKCDPSREEQHFVFVP
;
A
#
# COMPACT_ATOMS: atom_id res chain seq x y z
N MET A 1 -8.79 7.83 13.07
CA MET A 1 -9.61 6.85 13.81
C MET A 1 -10.87 6.67 13.00
N ASP A 2 -11.28 5.41 12.87
CA ASP A 2 -12.41 4.86 12.13
C ASP A 2 -12.33 4.89 10.60
N ASP A 3 -11.80 3.79 10.05
CA ASP A 3 -12.19 3.28 8.73
C ASP A 3 -13.02 2.01 8.93
N SER A 4 -14.20 2.05 8.32
CA SER A 4 -15.32 1.12 8.42
C SER A 4 -15.03 -0.27 7.84
N SER A 5 -15.10 -1.29 8.69
CA SER A 5 -15.16 -2.69 8.27
C SER A 5 -16.63 -3.13 8.10
N ASP A 6 -17.16 -3.03 6.89
CA ASP A 6 -18.47 -3.61 6.58
C ASP A 6 -18.32 -5.08 6.19
N THR A 7 -18.48 -5.95 7.19
CA THR A 7 -18.68 -7.39 7.01
C THR A 7 -20.17 -7.66 6.71
N VAL A 8 -20.50 -7.85 5.43
CA VAL A 8 -21.82 -8.36 5.02
C VAL A 8 -21.89 -9.85 5.35
N THR A 9 -22.58 -10.19 6.45
CA THR A 9 -23.05 -11.57 6.69
C THR A 9 -24.54 -11.63 6.37
N GLY A 10 -24.84 -12.02 5.13
CA GLY A 10 -26.20 -12.34 4.72
C GLY A 10 -26.64 -13.67 5.31
N LYS A 11 -27.66 -13.64 6.18
CA LYS A 11 -28.47 -14.82 6.50
C LYS A 11 -29.91 -14.54 6.09
N ASN A 12 -30.28 -15.08 4.94
CA ASN A 12 -31.65 -15.19 4.46
C ASN A 12 -32.48 -16.03 5.44
N ARG A 13 -33.68 -15.53 5.78
CA ARG A 13 -34.85 -16.35 6.09
C ARG A 13 -36.01 -15.81 5.26
N GLY A 14 -36.54 -16.65 4.39
CA GLY A 14 -37.79 -16.40 3.70
C GLY A 14 -38.99 -16.65 4.61
N ASP A 15 -40.12 -16.04 4.28
CA ASP A 15 -41.34 -16.76 3.91
C ASP A 15 -42.43 -15.80 3.40
N ALA A 16 -43.37 -16.41 2.68
CA ALA A 16 -44.22 -15.91 1.61
C ALA A 16 -45.51 -15.16 2.01
N CYS A 17 -46.04 -14.40 1.03
CA CYS A 17 -47.46 -14.15 0.62
C CYS A 17 -47.52 -12.76 -0.04
N GLY A 18 -48.09 -12.47 -1.21
CA GLY A 18 -49.03 -13.17 -2.08
C GLY A 18 -50.20 -12.23 -2.41
N MET A 19 -50.27 -11.67 -3.64
CA MET A 19 -51.50 -11.44 -4.46
C MET A 19 -51.36 -10.33 -5.54
N LEU A 20 -51.50 -10.76 -6.81
CA LEU A 20 -52.35 -10.26 -7.91
C LEU A 20 -52.81 -8.78 -7.89
N SER A 21 -52.67 -7.99 -8.95
CA SER A 21 -53.46 -8.13 -10.19
C SER A 21 -53.11 -7.06 -11.26
N ARG A 22 -53.50 -7.38 -12.50
CA ARG A 22 -53.29 -6.71 -13.80
C ARG A 22 -54.13 -5.42 -13.97
N ILE A 23 -53.78 -4.55 -14.94
CA ILE A 23 -54.61 -4.04 -16.08
C ILE A 23 -53.82 -3.04 -16.96
N PHE A 24 -54.17 -3.02 -18.25
CA PHE A 24 -53.54 -2.46 -19.48
C PHE A 24 -53.78 -0.93 -19.74
N PRO A 25 -53.30 -0.31 -20.86
CA PRO A 25 -52.95 1.11 -21.03
C PRO A 25 -54.04 1.90 -21.81
N PRO A 26 -53.77 3.13 -22.31
CA PRO A 26 -53.37 3.22 -23.73
C PRO A 26 -52.47 4.41 -24.15
N SER A 27 -51.92 4.21 -25.34
CA SER A 27 -51.23 5.08 -26.31
C SER A 27 -51.91 6.41 -26.68
N TRP A 28 -51.14 7.49 -26.90
CA TRP A 28 -51.43 8.55 -27.91
C TRP A 28 -50.14 9.27 -28.38
N ARG A 29 -49.81 9.14 -29.67
CA ARG A 29 -49.20 10.16 -30.54
C ARG A 29 -50.36 10.77 -31.39
N PRO A 30 -50.23 11.83 -32.22
CA PRO A 30 -49.03 12.51 -32.76
C PRO A 30 -49.12 14.06 -32.81
N ALA A 31 -48.05 14.74 -33.25
CA ALA A 31 -48.07 15.74 -34.34
C ALA A 31 -46.84 16.67 -34.31
N SER A 32 -46.03 16.58 -35.37
CA SER A 32 -45.25 17.72 -35.89
C SER A 32 -46.16 18.55 -36.83
N PRO A 33 -45.84 19.83 -37.10
CA PRO A 33 -45.14 20.09 -38.37
C PRO A 33 -44.16 21.29 -38.36
N ARG A 34 -43.18 21.23 -39.28
CA ARG A 34 -42.62 22.28 -40.20
C ARG A 34 -42.40 23.71 -39.66
N SER A 35 -41.39 24.51 -40.00
CA SER A 35 -40.21 24.54 -40.90
C SER A 35 -39.87 26.05 -41.07
N ARG A 36 -38.65 26.38 -41.55
CA ARG A 36 -38.13 27.70 -42.02
C ARG A 36 -37.48 28.58 -40.94
N SER A 37 -36.44 29.37 -41.20
CA SER A 37 -35.29 29.41 -42.14
C SER A 37 -34.59 30.75 -41.86
N SER A 38 -33.26 30.83 -42.10
CA SER A 38 -32.42 32.05 -42.23
C SER A 38 -32.25 32.89 -40.94
N SER A 39 -31.11 33.51 -40.60
CA SER A 39 -30.02 34.10 -41.40
C SER A 39 -28.80 34.42 -40.51
N LEU A 40 -27.60 34.34 -41.09
CA LEU A 40 -26.34 34.99 -40.65
C LEU A 40 -26.44 36.53 -40.69
N PRO A 41 -25.59 37.26 -39.94
CA PRO A 41 -24.33 37.83 -40.49
C PRO A 41 -23.14 37.73 -39.49
N SER A 42 -21.88 37.46 -39.88
CA SER A 42 -20.88 38.30 -40.58
C SER A 42 -20.32 39.49 -39.77
N TYR A 43 -18.99 39.43 -39.55
CA TYR A 43 -18.03 40.35 -38.91
C TYR A 43 -18.18 41.87 -39.19
N PRO A 44 -17.43 42.70 -38.43
CA PRO A 44 -16.23 43.27 -39.05
C PRO A 44 -14.96 43.26 -38.19
N VAL A 45 -13.85 43.36 -38.92
CA VAL A 45 -12.44 43.47 -38.55
C VAL A 45 -12.04 44.95 -38.48
N SER A 46 -11.18 45.34 -37.54
CA SER A 46 -10.16 46.39 -37.69
C SER A 46 -9.10 46.18 -36.59
N ARG A 47 -7.88 45.69 -36.83
CA ARG A 47 -6.67 46.26 -37.48
C ARG A 47 -6.07 47.52 -36.80
N CYS A 48 -4.74 47.39 -36.62
CA CYS A 48 -3.66 48.37 -36.42
C CYS A 48 -3.29 48.74 -34.97
N VAL A 49 -2.01 48.90 -34.57
CA VAL A 49 -0.67 48.72 -35.20
C VAL A 49 0.38 48.78 -34.05
N CYS A 50 1.54 48.18 -34.31
CA CYS A 50 2.90 48.29 -33.73
C CYS A 50 3.21 49.27 -32.57
N GLY A 51 4.18 48.85 -31.74
CA GLY A 51 5.10 49.78 -31.07
C GLY A 51 5.98 49.11 -30.02
N ALA A 52 7.11 48.55 -30.45
CA ALA A 52 8.21 48.15 -29.58
C ALA A 52 9.22 49.31 -29.39
N LEU A 53 9.95 49.22 -28.27
CA LEU A 53 11.31 49.74 -27.99
C LEU A 53 11.51 51.13 -27.35
N LEU A 54 12.46 51.07 -26.39
CA LEU A 54 13.39 52.09 -25.88
C LEU A 54 12.87 53.08 -24.82
N THR A 55 13.39 52.98 -23.59
CA THR A 55 14.64 53.68 -23.20
C THR A 55 15.06 53.34 -21.77
N THR A 56 16.30 52.90 -21.63
CA THR A 56 17.14 52.92 -20.42
C THR A 56 17.83 54.29 -20.28
N CYS A 57 18.02 54.81 -19.05
CA CYS A 57 19.32 55.25 -18.48
C CYS A 57 19.19 56.30 -17.34
N LEU A 58 20.18 56.21 -16.43
CA LEU A 58 20.67 57.15 -15.38
C LEU A 58 20.00 57.03 -14.00
N LEU A 59 20.66 56.90 -12.83
CA LEU A 59 22.07 56.82 -12.36
C LEU A 59 21.98 56.25 -10.92
N ILE A 60 22.72 55.21 -10.51
CA ILE A 60 24.10 55.21 -9.94
C ILE A 60 24.30 56.13 -8.72
N ILE A 61 24.60 55.48 -7.58
CA ILE A 61 25.47 55.82 -6.42
C ILE A 61 25.17 54.67 -5.42
N PHE A 62 26.03 53.73 -5.01
CA PHE A 62 27.48 53.64 -4.88
C PHE A 62 27.89 52.14 -4.94
N MET A 63 28.93 51.83 -5.71
CA MET A 63 29.80 50.66 -5.46
C MET A 63 30.99 51.15 -4.63
N VAL A 64 31.58 50.27 -3.82
CA VAL A 64 33.01 49.88 -3.80
C VAL A 64 33.34 49.21 -2.45
N LEU A 65 34.28 48.24 -2.49
CA LEU A 65 34.86 47.35 -1.45
C LEU A 65 34.13 45.98 -1.39
N PHE A 66 34.64 44.83 -1.85
CA PHE A 66 35.93 44.40 -2.42
C PHE A 66 35.70 43.10 -3.23
N LEU A 67 36.30 43.00 -4.41
CA LEU A 67 36.67 41.77 -5.16
C LEU A 67 38.14 41.46 -4.73
N VAL A 68 38.75 40.27 -4.72
CA VAL A 68 38.65 39.00 -5.49
C VAL A 68 39.56 37.95 -4.77
N PRO A 69 39.56 36.65 -5.18
CA PRO A 69 39.90 35.48 -4.36
C PRO A 69 41.32 34.92 -4.60
N VAL A 70 41.76 33.96 -3.77
CA VAL A 70 42.89 33.07 -4.08
C VAL A 70 42.68 31.66 -3.49
N SER A 71 42.82 30.66 -4.37
CA SER A 71 42.94 29.22 -4.18
C SER A 71 44.28 28.78 -3.54
N LEU A 72 44.34 27.61 -2.89
CA LEU A 72 45.39 26.56 -3.07
C LEU A 72 45.27 25.42 -2.04
N SER A 73 45.44 24.18 -2.51
CA SER A 73 45.77 22.93 -1.81
C SER A 73 47.31 22.77 -1.80
N PRO A 74 48.01 22.12 -0.82
CA PRO A 74 48.23 20.66 -0.82
C PRO A 74 48.59 19.92 0.51
N SER A 75 48.50 18.58 0.45
CA SER A 75 49.39 17.53 1.06
C SER A 75 49.39 17.16 2.58
N ALA A 76 49.37 15.83 2.82
CA ALA A 76 49.64 15.06 4.07
C ALA A 76 51.17 14.98 4.41
N PRO A 77 51.73 14.24 5.43
CA PRO A 77 51.18 13.21 6.36
C PRO A 77 51.74 13.19 7.83
N ALA A 78 51.46 12.08 8.57
CA ALA A 78 52.06 11.56 9.82
C ALA A 78 51.58 12.15 11.17
N ALA A 79 51.61 11.49 12.34
CA ALA A 79 51.63 10.10 12.84
C ALA A 79 51.61 10.22 14.39
N LEU A 80 51.09 9.19 15.10
CA LEU A 80 51.32 8.88 16.52
C LEU A 80 50.89 9.91 17.60
N TRP A 81 50.06 9.48 18.56
CA TRP A 81 50.47 9.36 19.97
C TRP A 81 49.41 8.60 20.79
N ARG A 82 49.87 7.59 21.51
CA ARG A 82 49.19 6.92 22.63
C ARG A 82 49.35 7.80 23.88
N SER A 83 48.37 7.80 24.77
CA SER A 83 48.66 7.95 26.20
C SER A 83 47.66 7.20 27.07
N ARG A 84 48.21 6.29 27.88
CA ARG A 84 47.61 5.66 29.06
C ARG A 84 47.30 6.71 30.14
N GLY A 85 46.29 6.41 30.96
CA GLY A 85 46.07 7.04 32.27
C GLY A 85 45.35 6.08 33.20
N SER A 86 46.11 5.41 34.06
CA SER A 86 45.69 4.49 35.12
C SER A 86 45.19 5.22 36.38
N LEU A 87 44.20 4.65 37.06
CA LEU A 87 43.81 5.02 38.44
C LEU A 87 44.41 4.00 39.45
N PRO A 88 44.80 4.43 40.66
CA PRO A 88 45.64 3.65 41.56
C PRO A 88 44.88 2.73 42.52
N SER A 89 45.61 1.69 42.94
CA SER A 89 45.30 0.66 43.92
C SER A 89 45.49 1.10 45.38
N TRP A 90 44.68 0.57 46.29
CA TRP A 90 45.09 0.29 47.67
C TRP A 90 44.61 -1.11 48.12
N LEU A 91 45.61 -1.89 48.57
CA LEU A 91 45.68 -3.06 49.46
C LEU A 91 44.56 -4.12 49.46
N VAL A 92 44.81 -5.36 48.99
CA VAL A 92 45.56 -6.49 49.60
C VAL A 92 44.66 -7.41 50.44
N GLY A 93 44.66 -8.71 50.11
CA GLY A 93 44.36 -9.79 51.04
C GLY A 93 43.39 -10.88 50.53
N ALA A 94 43.92 -11.96 49.93
CA ALA A 94 43.27 -13.28 49.87
C ALA A 94 43.28 -13.96 51.28
N PRO A 95 42.71 -15.16 51.56
CA PRO A 95 42.00 -16.14 50.72
C PRO A 95 40.67 -16.66 51.34
N GLY A 96 40.00 -17.59 50.64
CA GLY A 96 38.63 -18.04 50.94
C GLY A 96 38.44 -19.12 52.02
N LEU A 97 37.17 -19.50 52.22
CA LEU A 97 36.66 -20.80 52.66
C LEU A 97 35.14 -20.68 52.93
N GLY A 98 34.41 -21.76 52.63
CA GLY A 98 33.32 -22.23 53.49
C GLY A 98 31.94 -21.60 53.32
N ALA A 99 31.03 -22.38 52.77
CA ALA A 99 29.58 -22.23 52.89
C ALA A 99 29.12 -22.24 54.35
N VAL A 100 28.09 -21.45 54.71
CA VAL A 100 27.02 -21.82 55.65
C VAL A 100 25.76 -21.02 55.32
N ASP A 101 24.63 -21.74 55.29
CA ASP A 101 23.25 -21.27 55.25
C ASP A 101 22.88 -20.27 56.35
N GLY A 102 21.87 -19.44 56.10
CA GLY A 102 21.28 -18.57 57.11
C GLY A 102 20.20 -17.66 56.56
N GLU A 103 18.96 -18.15 56.60
CA GLU A 103 17.73 -17.40 56.37
C GLU A 103 17.69 -16.08 57.16
N PHE A 104 17.30 -15.00 56.50
CA PHE A 104 16.51 -13.94 57.15
C PHE A 104 15.32 -13.60 56.26
N SER A 105 14.15 -13.96 56.77
CA SER A 105 12.84 -13.66 56.25
C SER A 105 12.57 -12.15 56.31
N GLY A 106 12.00 -11.64 55.22
CA GLY A 106 11.55 -10.25 55.10
C GLY A 106 10.52 -10.15 53.99
N ASN A 107 9.28 -10.52 54.31
CA ASN A 107 8.10 -10.40 53.45
C ASN A 107 7.96 -8.98 52.88
N SER A 108 8.03 -8.87 51.56
CA SER A 108 7.29 -7.88 50.79
C SER A 108 6.89 -8.49 49.44
N ASP A 109 6.06 -9.53 49.53
CA ASP A 109 5.19 -9.91 48.43
C ASP A 109 4.20 -8.77 48.17
N ILE A 110 4.29 -8.22 46.96
CA ILE A 110 3.25 -7.66 46.08
C ILE A 110 4.00 -6.70 45.15
N LEU A 111 4.67 -7.26 44.12
CA LEU A 111 5.12 -6.61 42.86
C LEU A 111 6.10 -7.48 42.04
N GLY A 112 6.40 -8.72 42.46
CA GLY A 112 7.22 -9.66 41.69
C GLY A 112 6.39 -10.52 40.74
N GLY A 113 6.15 -10.07 39.50
CA GLY A 113 5.31 -10.85 38.59
C GLY A 113 5.30 -10.47 37.12
N ILE A 114 6.30 -9.75 36.60
CA ILE A 114 6.45 -9.58 35.14
C ILE A 114 7.93 -9.73 34.79
N ARG A 115 8.44 -10.97 34.79
CA ARG A 115 9.58 -11.29 33.93
C ARG A 115 9.06 -11.17 32.50
N ALA A 116 9.69 -10.31 31.70
CA ALA A 116 9.52 -10.32 30.26
C ALA A 116 9.65 -11.77 29.79
N ILE A 117 8.57 -12.33 29.24
CA ILE A 117 8.61 -13.61 28.53
C ILE A 117 9.56 -13.35 27.37
N GLY A 118 10.83 -13.70 27.57
CA GLY A 118 11.84 -13.72 26.54
C GLY A 118 11.33 -14.63 25.44
N LEU A 119 11.64 -14.24 24.20
CA LEU A 119 11.76 -15.20 23.11
C LEU A 119 12.45 -16.46 23.68
N PRO A 120 12.05 -17.68 23.28
CA PRO A 120 12.85 -18.87 23.57
C PRO A 120 14.29 -18.47 23.29
N GLN A 121 15.13 -18.50 24.33
CA GLN A 121 16.50 -18.06 24.15
C GLN A 121 17.04 -18.94 23.03
N ILE A 122 17.38 -18.30 21.90
CA ILE A 122 18.10 -18.94 20.79
C ILE A 122 19.53 -19.16 21.30
N GLN A 123 19.68 -19.88 22.41
CA GLN A 123 20.94 -20.11 23.12
C GLN A 123 21.43 -21.53 22.96
N ASP A 124 20.60 -22.47 22.50
CA ASP A 124 20.98 -23.88 22.40
C ASP A 124 21.18 -24.39 20.96
N TRP A 125 21.21 -23.49 19.97
CA TRP A 125 21.54 -23.86 18.60
C TRP A 125 23.05 -24.00 18.47
N LYS A 126 23.56 -25.23 18.43
CA LYS A 126 24.97 -25.48 18.05
C LYS A 126 25.16 -24.93 16.63
N PRO A 127 26.12 -24.00 16.41
CA PRO A 127 26.38 -23.46 15.08
C PRO A 127 26.84 -24.58 14.15
N LEU A 128 26.30 -24.61 12.93
CA LEU A 128 26.92 -25.35 11.83
C LEU A 128 28.37 -24.84 11.66
N GLN A 129 29.30 -25.73 11.30
CA GLN A 129 30.73 -25.43 11.22
C GLN A 129 30.99 -24.14 10.42
N ARG A 130 31.72 -23.20 11.04
CA ARG A 130 31.93 -21.83 10.54
C ARG A 130 33.17 -21.76 9.66
N ARG A 131 33.08 -21.13 8.49
CA ARG A 131 34.22 -20.55 7.76
C ARG A 131 34.04 -19.03 7.58
N GLU A 132 35.08 -18.36 7.10
CA GLU A 132 35.20 -16.89 7.13
C GLU A 132 34.15 -16.18 6.25
N ARG A 133 33.55 -15.15 6.85
CA ARG A 133 32.44 -14.35 6.31
C ARG A 133 32.89 -13.52 5.09
N LYS A 134 32.03 -13.40 4.08
CA LYS A 134 32.19 -12.40 3.01
C LYS A 134 31.22 -11.24 3.20
N VAL A 135 31.74 -10.09 3.64
CA VAL A 135 31.00 -8.83 3.67
C VAL A 135 31.38 -8.05 2.42
N THR A 136 30.40 -7.74 1.57
CA THR A 136 30.61 -6.93 0.37
C THR A 136 29.92 -5.59 0.53
N GLN A 137 30.64 -4.49 0.36
CA GLN A 137 30.07 -3.14 0.30
C GLN A 137 29.50 -2.89 -1.09
N LEU A 138 28.28 -2.37 -1.15
CA LEU A 138 27.60 -1.91 -2.36
C LEU A 138 27.40 -0.39 -2.29
N GLY A 139 27.81 0.37 -3.32
CA GLY A 139 27.52 1.81 -3.47
C GLY A 139 28.66 2.77 -3.09
N TYR A 140 28.56 4.03 -3.57
CA TYR A 140 29.50 5.16 -3.33
C TYR A 140 28.88 6.20 -2.38
N GLU A 141 29.71 6.92 -1.61
CA GLU A 141 29.31 7.90 -0.57
C GLU A 141 28.66 9.23 -1.08
N GLY A 142 28.27 9.34 -2.36
CA GLY A 142 27.93 10.64 -2.97
C GLY A 142 26.48 10.88 -3.42
N GLY A 143 25.55 9.97 -3.14
CA GLY A 143 24.23 9.95 -3.81
C GLY A 143 23.06 10.55 -3.04
N GLN A 144 22.11 11.17 -3.77
CA GLN A 144 20.74 11.43 -3.29
C GLN A 144 20.05 10.12 -2.85
N TYR A 145 18.92 10.22 -2.13
CA TYR A 145 18.23 9.19 -1.31
C TYR A 145 18.24 7.72 -1.83
N GLY A 146 18.42 7.46 -3.13
CA GLY A 146 18.51 6.14 -3.76
C GLY A 146 19.91 5.49 -3.91
N ASP A 147 21.02 6.23 -3.92
CA ASP A 147 22.34 5.72 -4.38
C ASP A 147 23.37 5.47 -3.25
N ALA A 148 22.94 5.57 -1.98
CA ALA A 148 23.83 5.47 -0.81
C ALA A 148 24.41 4.04 -0.59
N PRO A 149 25.45 3.91 0.25
CA PRO A 149 26.09 2.62 0.51
C PRO A 149 25.25 1.63 1.36
N ALA A 150 25.49 0.34 1.14
CA ALA A 150 24.91 -0.79 1.85
C ALA A 150 25.97 -1.91 1.98
N TYR A 151 25.75 -2.88 2.88
CA TYR A 151 26.54 -4.11 2.89
C TYR A 151 25.66 -5.35 2.79
N ILE A 152 26.14 -6.36 2.09
CA ILE A 152 25.50 -7.68 2.00
C ILE A 152 26.26 -8.67 2.86
N VAL A 153 25.49 -9.43 3.64
CA VAL A 153 25.92 -10.66 4.30
C VAL A 153 25.44 -11.84 3.47
N GLU A 154 26.38 -12.59 2.88
CA GLU A 154 26.09 -13.79 2.09
C GLU A 154 26.13 -15.05 2.98
N PRO A 155 25.20 -16.01 2.80
CA PRO A 155 25.27 -17.30 3.46
C PRO A 155 26.33 -18.18 2.79
N GLU A 156 27.03 -19.02 3.56
CA GLU A 156 27.92 -20.05 3.00
C GLU A 156 27.13 -21.36 2.89
N LEU A 157 26.80 -21.77 1.65
CA LEU A 157 26.10 -23.04 1.40
C LEU A 157 27.05 -24.21 1.65
N VAL A 158 26.90 -24.88 2.79
CA VAL A 158 27.56 -26.16 3.03
C VAL A 158 26.65 -27.28 2.52
N HIS A 159 27.02 -27.90 1.40
CA HIS A 159 26.38 -29.13 0.95
C HIS A 159 26.50 -30.18 2.08
N GLU A 160 25.38 -30.85 2.39
CA GLU A 160 25.21 -31.92 3.40
C GLU A 160 24.76 -31.54 4.84
N VAL A 161 24.40 -30.29 5.15
CA VAL A 161 24.29 -29.85 6.57
C VAL A 161 22.88 -29.47 7.08
N ASN A 162 21.81 -29.80 6.35
CA ASN A 162 20.45 -29.60 6.89
C ASN A 162 19.70 -30.94 7.03
N PRO A 163 19.70 -31.56 8.23
CA PRO A 163 18.87 -32.73 8.50
C PRO A 163 17.40 -32.48 8.16
N GLY A 164 16.81 -33.36 7.36
CA GLY A 164 15.42 -33.24 6.89
C GLY A 164 15.17 -32.12 5.88
N ALA A 165 16.22 -31.54 5.28
CA ALA A 165 16.05 -30.70 4.11
C ALA A 165 15.80 -31.56 2.87
N ASP A 166 14.78 -31.19 2.12
CA ASP A 166 14.39 -31.83 0.87
C ASP A 166 13.79 -30.79 -0.08
N GLU A 167 13.13 -31.26 -1.13
CA GLU A 167 12.51 -30.42 -2.15
C GLU A 167 11.32 -29.60 -1.64
N ASP A 168 10.68 -30.05 -0.56
CA ASP A 168 9.54 -29.40 0.07
C ASP A 168 9.96 -28.55 1.26
N ARG A 169 11.20 -28.68 1.74
CA ARG A 169 11.71 -27.98 2.92
C ARG A 169 13.19 -27.61 2.80
N LEU A 170 13.45 -26.46 2.17
CA LEU A 170 14.83 -26.02 1.86
C LEU A 170 15.75 -25.86 3.08
N HIS A 171 15.23 -25.40 4.22
CA HIS A 171 16.02 -25.16 5.43
C HIS A 171 16.05 -26.34 6.41
N GLY A 172 15.48 -27.48 6.04
CA GLY A 172 15.40 -28.66 6.92
C GLY A 172 14.45 -28.50 8.09
N LEU A 173 14.57 -29.38 9.09
CA LEU A 173 13.70 -29.36 10.27
C LEU A 173 14.12 -28.21 11.21
N VAL A 174 13.35 -27.12 11.28
CA VAL A 174 13.63 -26.02 12.21
C VAL A 174 13.22 -26.43 13.61
N GLY A 175 14.15 -26.25 14.55
CA GLY A 175 13.87 -26.49 15.94
C GLY A 175 13.70 -27.97 16.25
N ILE A 176 14.49 -28.83 15.62
CA ILE A 176 14.75 -30.21 16.04
C ILE A 176 16.24 -30.33 16.39
N LEU A 177 16.55 -30.78 17.59
CA LEU A 177 17.91 -31.05 18.07
C LEU A 177 18.47 -32.30 17.39
N ASP A 178 19.79 -32.53 17.48
CA ASP A 178 20.48 -33.69 16.88
C ASP A 178 19.88 -35.05 17.32
N ASP A 179 19.20 -35.08 18.47
CA ASP A 179 18.53 -36.25 19.03
C ASP A 179 17.08 -36.45 18.54
N GLY A 180 16.60 -35.60 17.62
CA GLY A 180 15.25 -35.65 17.07
C GLY A 180 14.17 -34.98 17.93
N THR A 181 14.52 -34.43 19.10
CA THR A 181 13.58 -33.70 19.94
C THR A 181 13.34 -32.28 19.45
N LEU A 182 12.15 -31.73 19.69
CA LEU A 182 11.89 -30.33 19.33
C LEU A 182 12.73 -29.40 20.22
N ALA A 183 13.62 -28.61 19.61
CA ALA A 183 14.35 -27.51 20.25
C ALA A 183 13.41 -26.39 20.74
N TRP A 184 12.12 -26.49 20.42
CA TRP A 184 11.08 -25.62 20.92
C TRP A 184 9.77 -26.39 21.14
N SER A 185 9.23 -26.30 22.35
CA SER A 185 7.90 -26.85 22.67
C SER A 185 6.85 -25.73 22.64
N PRO A 186 5.74 -25.88 21.88
CA PRO A 186 4.66 -24.92 21.89
C PRO A 186 4.12 -24.72 23.30
N LYS A 187 4.25 -23.51 23.82
CA LYS A 187 3.56 -23.15 25.06
C LYS A 187 2.08 -22.93 24.73
N PRO A 188 1.15 -23.39 25.59
CA PRO A 188 -0.27 -23.15 25.40
C PRO A 188 -0.54 -21.66 25.15
N ILE A 189 -1.28 -21.37 24.09
CA ILE A 189 -1.77 -20.02 23.81
C ILE A 189 -2.69 -19.64 24.97
N PHE A 190 -2.33 -18.61 25.74
CA PHE A 190 -3.18 -18.08 26.79
C PHE A 190 -4.45 -17.48 26.15
N LEU A 191 -5.49 -18.32 26.01
CA LEU A 191 -6.80 -17.97 25.48
C LEU A 191 -7.62 -17.27 26.57
N LYS A 192 -7.30 -15.99 26.76
CA LYS A 192 -8.10 -14.85 27.28
C LYS A 192 -7.13 -13.88 27.97
N LEU A 193 -6.53 -12.99 27.18
CA LEU A 193 -5.75 -11.87 27.72
C LEU A 193 -6.71 -10.83 28.32
N THR A 194 -6.35 -10.25 29.47
CA THR A 194 -7.00 -9.02 29.93
C THR A 194 -6.72 -7.88 28.93
N LYS A 195 -7.52 -6.81 28.97
CA LYS A 195 -7.32 -5.64 28.08
C LYS A 195 -5.89 -5.10 28.19
N GLU A 196 -5.32 -5.07 29.40
CA GLU A 196 -3.96 -4.59 29.62
C GLU A 196 -2.90 -5.56 29.09
N GLN A 197 -3.08 -6.87 29.29
CA GLN A 197 -2.18 -7.86 28.69
C GLN A 197 -2.22 -7.82 27.16
N LYS A 198 -3.41 -7.64 26.57
CA LYS A 198 -3.58 -7.48 25.12
C LYS A 198 -2.83 -6.24 24.63
N ARG A 199 -3.00 -5.09 25.31
CA ARG A 199 -2.29 -3.84 25.01
C ARG A 199 -0.77 -4.01 25.07
N LEU A 200 -0.27 -4.67 26.11
CA LEU A 200 1.17 -4.95 26.26
C LEU A 200 1.69 -5.88 25.17
N ALA A 201 0.93 -6.91 24.78
CA ALA A 201 1.32 -7.84 23.72
C ALA A 201 1.36 -7.18 22.32
N HIS A 202 0.56 -6.14 22.10
CA HIS A 202 0.51 -5.36 20.86
C HIS A 202 1.47 -4.17 20.83
N LYS A 203 2.02 -3.78 21.98
CA LYS A 203 2.83 -2.56 22.10
C LYS A 203 4.01 -2.59 21.13
N GLY A 204 4.12 -1.57 20.30
CA GLY A 204 5.23 -1.36 19.36
C GLY A 204 5.14 -2.12 18.03
N TYR A 205 4.21 -3.08 17.89
CA TYR A 205 4.07 -3.90 16.66
C TYR A 205 2.63 -3.93 16.12
N CYS A 206 1.66 -3.64 16.98
CA CYS A 206 0.23 -3.62 16.67
C CYS A 206 -0.34 -4.98 16.24
N PHE A 207 0.33 -6.06 16.65
CA PHE A 207 -0.18 -7.44 16.65
C PHE A 207 0.34 -8.16 17.90
N ASN A 208 -0.29 -9.27 18.27
CA ASN A 208 -0.01 -10.02 19.48
C ASN A 208 1.34 -10.76 19.39
N THR A 209 2.41 -10.10 19.81
CA THR A 209 3.76 -10.67 19.81
C THR A 209 3.87 -11.94 20.66
N LYS A 210 3.13 -12.03 21.77
CA LYS A 210 3.15 -13.23 22.63
C LYS A 210 2.58 -14.46 21.94
N VAL A 211 1.53 -14.28 21.12
CA VAL A 211 1.02 -15.36 20.29
C VAL A 211 2.01 -15.70 19.19
N SER A 212 2.54 -14.70 18.47
CA SER A 212 3.56 -14.96 17.46
C SER A 212 4.77 -15.72 18.01
N ASP A 213 5.34 -15.29 19.13
CA ASP A 213 6.53 -15.91 19.73
C ASP A 213 6.24 -17.35 20.22
N SER A 214 4.97 -17.70 20.40
CA SER A 214 4.49 -19.04 20.76
C SER A 214 4.12 -19.92 19.56
N LEU A 215 4.30 -19.43 18.33
CA LEU A 215 4.03 -20.19 17.11
C LEU A 215 5.33 -20.60 16.43
N SER A 216 5.40 -21.88 16.04
CA SER A 216 6.51 -22.41 15.25
C SER A 216 6.75 -21.54 14.00
N LEU A 217 8.02 -21.33 13.67
CA LEU A 217 8.45 -20.74 12.40
C LEU A 217 8.06 -21.63 11.19
N ASP A 218 7.86 -22.91 11.48
CA ASP A 218 7.56 -24.02 10.57
C ASP A 218 6.12 -24.51 10.69
N ARG A 219 5.21 -23.68 11.24
CA ARG A 219 3.81 -24.10 11.43
C ARG A 219 3.13 -24.42 10.09
N SER A 220 2.20 -25.37 10.13
CA SER A 220 1.31 -25.63 9.00
C SER A 220 0.34 -24.46 8.77
N VAL A 221 -0.10 -24.31 7.52
CA VAL A 221 -1.11 -23.32 7.13
C VAL A 221 -2.31 -23.99 6.49
N PRO A 222 -3.49 -23.34 6.53
CA PRO A 222 -4.65 -23.82 5.78
C PRO A 222 -4.42 -23.76 4.27
N GLU A 223 -5.15 -24.61 3.54
CA GLU A 223 -5.24 -24.59 2.09
C GLU A 223 -6.63 -24.09 1.65
N PHE A 224 -6.66 -22.96 0.95
CA PHE A 224 -7.89 -22.32 0.45
C PHE A 224 -8.06 -22.45 -1.07
N ALA A 225 -7.31 -23.32 -1.73
CA ALA A 225 -7.41 -23.51 -3.17
C ALA A 225 -8.81 -24.01 -3.56
N SER A 226 -9.43 -23.38 -4.55
CA SER A 226 -10.66 -23.90 -5.17
C SER A 226 -10.33 -25.03 -6.16
N ASN A 227 -11.36 -25.71 -6.65
CA ASN A 227 -11.19 -26.77 -7.65
C ASN A 227 -10.49 -26.24 -8.91
N TYR A 228 -10.86 -25.04 -9.36
CA TYR A 228 -10.19 -24.36 -10.47
C TYR A 228 -8.68 -24.24 -10.27
N CYS A 229 -8.24 -23.81 -9.08
CA CYS A 229 -6.81 -23.70 -8.78
C CYS A 229 -6.12 -25.05 -8.64
N ARG A 230 -6.82 -26.08 -8.14
CA ARG A 230 -6.27 -27.44 -8.06
C ARG A 230 -6.06 -28.05 -9.45
N ASP A 231 -7.00 -27.84 -10.37
CA ASP A 231 -6.94 -28.36 -11.74
C ASP A 231 -5.75 -27.79 -12.53
N GLN A 232 -5.25 -26.61 -12.15
CA GLN A 232 -4.08 -25.97 -12.77
C GLN A 232 -2.73 -26.47 -12.22
N ARG A 233 -2.70 -27.20 -11.09
CA ARG A 233 -1.44 -27.61 -10.45
C ARG A 233 -0.56 -28.45 -11.37
N LEU A 234 -1.16 -29.40 -12.10
CA LEU A 234 -0.44 -30.23 -13.07
C LEU A 234 0.29 -29.39 -14.14
N LEU A 235 -0.31 -28.29 -14.58
CA LEU A 235 0.34 -27.37 -15.52
C LEU A 235 1.56 -26.72 -14.87
N PHE A 236 1.40 -26.20 -13.64
CA PHE A 236 2.48 -25.55 -12.91
C PHE A 236 3.62 -26.51 -12.57
N ASP A 237 3.31 -27.74 -12.19
CA ASP A 237 4.29 -28.78 -11.87
C ASP A 237 5.09 -29.17 -13.11
N ASN A 238 4.41 -29.39 -14.25
CA ASN A 238 5.07 -29.70 -15.51
C ASN A 238 5.99 -28.58 -16.02
N MET A 239 5.70 -27.32 -15.69
CA MET A 239 6.52 -26.18 -16.06
C MET A 239 7.60 -25.85 -15.02
N THR A 240 7.54 -26.42 -13.82
CA THR A 240 8.54 -26.23 -12.78
C THR A 240 9.80 -27.01 -13.16
N PRO A 241 10.98 -26.36 -13.33
CA PRO A 241 12.19 -27.08 -13.66
C PRO A 241 12.52 -28.12 -12.58
N PRO A 242 13.07 -29.29 -12.93
CA PRO A 242 13.47 -30.26 -11.93
C PRO A 242 14.59 -29.69 -11.05
N SER A 243 14.55 -30.01 -9.76
CA SER A 243 15.57 -29.63 -8.80
C SER A 243 16.94 -30.22 -9.18
N ALA A 244 18.01 -29.70 -8.57
CA ALA A 244 19.35 -30.28 -8.75
C ALA A 244 19.42 -31.74 -8.30
N GLU A 245 18.68 -32.10 -7.24
CA GLU A 245 18.61 -33.47 -6.72
C GLU A 245 17.79 -34.39 -7.63
N GLN A 246 16.65 -33.93 -8.16
CA GLN A 246 15.87 -34.64 -9.18
C GLN A 246 16.70 -34.89 -10.44
N LYS A 247 17.42 -33.87 -10.93
CA LYS A 247 18.34 -34.02 -12.06
C LYS A 247 19.41 -35.07 -11.77
N TRP A 248 19.98 -35.06 -10.56
CA TRP A 248 20.96 -36.05 -10.14
C TRP A 248 20.38 -37.47 -10.07
N LYS A 249 19.19 -37.65 -9.47
CA LYS A 249 18.46 -38.94 -9.41
C LYS A 249 18.14 -39.45 -10.82
N GLN A 250 17.58 -38.61 -11.69
CA GLN A 250 17.27 -38.95 -13.08
C GLN A 250 18.53 -39.35 -13.86
N THR A 251 19.62 -38.59 -13.72
CA THR A 251 20.90 -38.91 -14.37
C THR A 251 21.46 -40.25 -13.88
N ARG A 252 21.32 -40.54 -12.58
CA ARG A 252 21.73 -41.79 -11.96
C ARG A 252 20.86 -42.97 -12.42
N GLU A 253 19.56 -42.79 -12.58
CA GLU A 253 18.67 -43.84 -13.12
C GLU A 253 18.89 -44.09 -14.61
N LEU A 254 19.08 -43.04 -15.42
CA LEU A 254 19.49 -43.16 -16.82
C LEU A 254 20.83 -43.88 -16.97
N SER A 255 21.79 -43.62 -16.07
CA SER A 255 23.07 -44.34 -16.04
C SER A 255 22.94 -45.81 -15.63
N LYS A 256 21.92 -46.16 -14.83
CA LYS A 256 21.59 -47.56 -14.48
C LYS A 256 20.81 -48.27 -15.59
N ALA A 257 19.98 -47.54 -16.35
CA ALA A 257 19.20 -48.06 -17.47
C ALA A 257 20.02 -48.32 -18.73
N GLN A 258 21.29 -47.87 -18.78
CA GLN A 258 22.22 -48.15 -19.89
C GLN A 258 23.01 -49.48 -19.75
N SER A 259 22.57 -50.40 -18.87
CA SER A 259 22.97 -51.82 -18.96
C SER A 259 22.04 -52.57 -19.91
N PRO A 260 22.57 -53.34 -20.89
CA PRO A 260 21.74 -53.90 -21.95
C PRO A 260 20.97 -55.13 -21.45
N GLN A 261 19.66 -54.97 -21.24
CA GLN A 261 18.73 -56.09 -21.36
C GLN A 261 17.56 -55.69 -22.26
N LEU A 262 17.50 -56.39 -23.39
CA LEU A 262 16.33 -56.43 -24.28
C LEU A 262 15.12 -56.95 -23.51
N SER A 263 14.01 -56.21 -23.54
CA SER A 263 12.70 -56.79 -23.82
C SER A 263 11.74 -55.74 -24.34
N ALA A 264 11.06 -56.10 -25.42
CA ALA A 264 9.95 -55.36 -26.00
C ALA A 264 8.65 -55.79 -25.32
N THR A 265 7.75 -54.85 -25.02
CA THR A 265 6.30 -54.99 -25.25
C THR A 265 5.54 -53.67 -25.08
N ASP A 266 4.70 -53.43 -26.09
CA ASP A 266 3.32 -52.95 -26.10
C ASP A 266 2.89 -51.65 -25.41
N GLY A 267 2.40 -50.75 -26.28
CA GLY A 267 1.77 -49.49 -25.91
C GLY A 267 0.30 -49.59 -25.55
N LYS A 268 -0.17 -48.50 -24.93
CA LYS A 268 -1.53 -47.96 -25.05
C LYS A 268 -1.50 -46.52 -24.54
N ALA A 269 -1.53 -45.56 -25.46
CA ALA A 269 -1.66 -44.15 -25.14
C ALA A 269 -3.13 -43.83 -24.84
N SER A 270 -3.41 -43.39 -23.62
CA SER A 270 -4.68 -42.79 -23.23
C SER A 270 -4.68 -41.32 -23.67
N SER A 271 -5.66 -40.97 -24.50
CA SER A 271 -5.94 -39.62 -24.98
C SER A 271 -6.59 -38.79 -23.86
N ALA A 272 -5.79 -38.04 -23.12
CA ALA A 272 -6.26 -36.87 -22.40
C ALA A 272 -5.88 -35.62 -23.20
N VAL A 273 -6.88 -34.80 -23.53
CA VAL A 273 -6.68 -33.51 -24.22
C VAL A 273 -5.99 -32.56 -23.23
N VAL A 274 -4.66 -32.51 -23.30
CA VAL A 274 -3.82 -31.55 -22.56
C VAL A 274 -3.96 -30.19 -23.25
N PRO A 275 -4.32 -29.10 -22.54
CA PRO A 275 -4.25 -27.76 -23.08
C PRO A 275 -2.83 -27.47 -23.57
N ARG A 276 -2.72 -26.93 -24.78
CA ARG A 276 -1.46 -26.66 -25.50
C ARG A 276 -0.42 -26.05 -24.55
N ALA A 277 0.59 -26.84 -24.19
CA ALA A 277 1.69 -26.43 -23.32
C ALA A 277 2.34 -25.18 -23.91
N THR A 278 2.36 -24.09 -23.14
CA THR A 278 3.26 -22.97 -23.43
C THR A 278 4.68 -23.49 -23.34
N ASP A 279 5.46 -23.33 -24.40
CA ASP A 279 6.84 -23.83 -24.48
C ASP A 279 7.73 -23.23 -23.37
N GLY A 280 8.57 -24.06 -22.75
CA GLY A 280 9.58 -23.67 -21.75
C GLY A 280 9.15 -23.63 -20.28
N SER A 281 10.14 -23.73 -19.38
CA SER A 281 9.97 -23.76 -17.92
C SER A 281 9.63 -22.40 -17.31
N LEU A 282 9.07 -22.39 -16.09
CA LEU A 282 8.88 -21.18 -15.29
C LEU A 282 10.24 -20.49 -14.99
N PRO A 283 10.29 -19.15 -14.97
CA PRO A 283 11.49 -18.40 -14.60
C PRO A 283 11.79 -18.51 -13.11
N ASP A 284 13.04 -18.27 -12.70
CA ASP A 284 13.39 -18.18 -11.29
C ASP A 284 13.07 -16.79 -10.70
N THR A 285 13.07 -16.69 -9.37
CA THR A 285 12.76 -15.43 -8.66
C THR A 285 13.76 -15.14 -7.53
N SER A 286 14.10 -13.86 -7.39
CA SER A 286 14.71 -13.29 -6.20
C SER A 286 13.59 -12.70 -5.35
N VAL A 287 13.37 -13.26 -4.16
CA VAL A 287 12.37 -12.74 -3.22
C VAL A 287 13.00 -11.59 -2.43
N VAL A 288 12.37 -10.42 -2.38
CA VAL A 288 12.83 -9.25 -1.62
C VAL A 288 11.88 -9.01 -0.45
N ILE A 289 12.39 -9.08 0.77
CA ILE A 289 11.64 -8.79 2.00
C ILE A 289 12.27 -7.57 2.68
N VAL A 290 11.54 -6.47 2.77
CA VAL A 290 12.00 -5.25 3.46
C VAL A 290 11.46 -5.24 4.89
N PHE A 291 12.29 -4.85 5.86
CA PHE A 291 11.86 -4.65 7.23
C PHE A 291 12.50 -3.42 7.89
N TYR A 292 11.79 -2.86 8.87
CA TYR A 292 12.27 -1.83 9.78
C TYR A 292 11.69 -2.10 11.17
N ASN A 293 12.54 -2.33 12.17
CA ASN A 293 12.14 -2.60 13.55
C ASN A 293 11.11 -3.73 13.69
N GLU A 294 11.20 -4.77 12.85
CA GLU A 294 10.22 -5.85 12.84
C GLU A 294 10.39 -6.82 14.03
N ASN A 295 9.28 -7.44 14.45
CA ASN A 295 9.34 -8.51 15.43
C ASN A 295 10.10 -9.73 14.85
N LEU A 296 11.04 -10.28 15.63
CA LEU A 296 11.92 -11.36 15.17
C LEU A 296 11.14 -12.63 14.75
N SER A 297 10.16 -13.07 15.54
CA SER A 297 9.45 -14.32 15.25
C SER A 297 8.61 -14.20 13.98
N VAL A 298 8.01 -13.02 13.73
CA VAL A 298 7.23 -12.75 12.53
C VAL A 298 8.12 -12.62 11.29
N LEU A 299 9.24 -11.89 11.39
CA LEU A 299 10.22 -11.76 10.30
C LEU A 299 10.75 -13.14 9.88
N LEU A 300 11.21 -13.94 10.85
CA LEU A 300 11.73 -15.27 10.57
C LEU A 300 10.63 -16.18 10.01
N ARG A 301 9.41 -16.14 10.53
CA ARG A 301 8.30 -16.94 9.98
C ARG A 301 8.00 -16.59 8.53
N SER A 302 8.13 -15.32 8.15
CA SER A 302 8.01 -14.88 6.75
C SER A 302 9.09 -15.51 5.86
N ILE A 303 10.35 -15.49 6.31
CA ILE A 303 11.47 -16.07 5.56
C ILE A 303 11.32 -17.61 5.45
N HIS A 304 11.06 -18.28 6.57
CA HIS A 304 10.82 -19.74 6.58
C HIS A 304 9.60 -20.12 5.74
N SER A 305 8.57 -19.29 5.73
CA SER A 305 7.41 -19.52 4.89
C SER A 305 7.74 -19.58 3.41
N VAL A 306 8.62 -18.70 2.93
CA VAL A 306 9.10 -18.72 1.54
C VAL A 306 9.92 -19.99 1.29
N LEU A 307 10.87 -20.30 2.17
CA LEU A 307 11.74 -21.48 2.03
C LEU A 307 10.97 -22.81 2.06
N ASN A 308 9.94 -22.93 2.90
CA ASN A 308 9.11 -24.13 3.05
C ASN A 308 8.12 -24.38 1.91
N ARG A 309 7.78 -23.35 1.12
CA ARG A 309 6.62 -23.43 0.20
C ARG A 309 6.96 -22.95 -1.20
N THR A 310 8.23 -22.97 -1.54
CA THR A 310 8.72 -22.57 -2.86
C THR A 310 9.58 -23.68 -3.43
N PRO A 311 9.29 -24.17 -4.66
CA PRO A 311 10.13 -25.15 -5.31
C PRO A 311 11.60 -24.66 -5.39
N PRO A 312 12.59 -25.48 -5.00
CA PRO A 312 13.99 -25.11 -4.98
C PRO A 312 14.53 -24.58 -6.31
N SER A 313 14.03 -25.09 -7.43
CA SER A 313 14.44 -24.67 -8.77
C SER A 313 13.95 -23.27 -9.15
N LEU A 314 12.88 -22.78 -8.51
CA LEU A 314 12.29 -21.47 -8.77
C LEU A 314 12.81 -20.39 -7.81
N LEU A 315 13.27 -20.76 -6.61
CA LEU A 315 13.85 -19.81 -5.67
C LEU A 315 15.34 -19.64 -5.91
N LYS A 316 15.74 -18.50 -6.49
CA LYS A 316 17.16 -18.14 -6.67
C LYS A 316 17.78 -17.73 -5.34
N GLU A 317 17.17 -16.76 -4.69
CA GLU A 317 17.62 -16.15 -3.44
C GLU A 317 16.48 -15.41 -2.72
N ILE A 318 16.62 -15.23 -1.41
CA ILE A 318 15.84 -14.31 -0.58
C ILE A 318 16.77 -13.18 -0.14
N ILE A 319 16.45 -11.95 -0.49
CA ILE A 319 17.18 -10.75 -0.09
C ILE A 319 16.35 -10.07 1.00
N VAL A 320 16.79 -10.22 2.24
CA VAL A 320 16.18 -9.57 3.41
C VAL A 320 16.85 -8.21 3.57
N VAL A 321 16.11 -7.13 3.40
CA VAL A 321 16.62 -5.75 3.42
C VAL A 321 16.27 -5.08 4.75
N ASP A 322 17.28 -4.79 5.56
CA ASP A 322 17.18 -3.97 6.77
C ASP A 322 17.22 -2.49 6.40
N ASP A 323 16.07 -1.81 6.48
CA ASP A 323 15.93 -0.36 6.27
C ASP A 323 16.38 0.45 7.50
N PHE A 324 17.61 0.18 7.96
CA PHE A 324 18.24 0.89 9.06
C PHE A 324 17.49 0.75 10.41
N SER A 325 17.14 -0.48 10.79
CA SER A 325 16.51 -0.78 12.07
C SER A 325 17.35 -0.28 13.26
N ASP A 326 16.67 0.23 14.28
CA ASP A 326 17.29 0.71 15.51
C ASP A 326 17.73 -0.46 16.39
N ARG A 327 19.04 -0.73 16.39
CA ARG A 327 19.65 -1.83 17.15
C ARG A 327 19.78 -1.53 18.66
N GLN A 328 19.54 -0.30 19.10
CA GLN A 328 19.49 0.01 20.54
C GLN A 328 18.18 -0.51 21.13
N THR A 329 17.07 -0.28 20.43
CA THR A 329 15.74 -0.73 20.86
C THR A 329 15.41 -2.15 20.39
N HIS A 330 16.00 -2.61 19.28
CA HIS A 330 15.79 -3.94 18.69
C HIS A 330 17.12 -4.69 18.51
N PRO A 331 17.88 -4.99 19.58
CA PRO A 331 19.23 -5.56 19.49
C PRO A 331 19.26 -6.94 18.80
N TRP A 332 18.16 -7.70 18.85
CA TRP A 332 18.02 -8.98 18.14
C TRP A 332 18.08 -8.85 16.61
N LEU A 333 17.76 -7.69 16.05
CA LEU A 333 17.89 -7.43 14.60
C LEU A 333 19.35 -7.17 14.18
N GLY A 334 20.28 -7.09 15.13
CA GLY A 334 21.72 -6.97 14.89
C GLY A 334 22.38 -8.33 14.66
N LYS A 335 23.37 -8.66 15.50
CA LYS A 335 24.21 -9.84 15.37
C LYS A 335 23.42 -11.16 15.42
N GLN A 336 22.36 -11.24 16.22
CA GLN A 336 21.54 -12.45 16.33
C GLN A 336 20.86 -12.80 15.01
N LEU A 337 20.25 -11.83 14.33
CA LEU A 337 19.66 -12.02 13.00
C LEU A 337 20.73 -12.37 11.94
N GLU A 338 21.88 -11.68 11.97
CA GLU A 338 23.01 -11.97 11.08
C GLU A 338 23.50 -13.41 11.20
N ASP A 339 23.77 -13.85 12.43
CA ASP A 339 24.25 -15.20 12.70
C ASP A 339 23.18 -16.26 12.32
N TYR A 340 21.89 -15.97 12.53
CA TYR A 340 20.82 -16.89 12.16
C TYR A 340 20.65 -17.02 10.64
N ILE A 341 20.62 -15.91 9.91
CA ILE A 341 20.50 -15.93 8.45
C ILE A 341 21.72 -16.63 7.83
N SER A 342 22.94 -16.21 8.21
CA SER A 342 24.17 -16.75 7.62
C SER A 342 24.46 -18.20 8.00
N GLY A 343 24.08 -18.62 9.22
CA GLY A 343 24.36 -19.95 9.73
C GLY A 343 23.28 -20.99 9.46
N THR A 344 22.02 -20.58 9.22
CA THR A 344 20.87 -21.50 9.18
C THR A 344 20.05 -21.42 7.90
N LEU A 345 19.93 -20.24 7.28
CA LEU A 345 18.95 -20.02 6.21
C LEU A 345 19.58 -20.12 4.82
N PRO A 346 19.38 -21.23 4.08
CA PRO A 346 19.92 -21.36 2.74
C PRO A 346 19.29 -20.33 1.82
N LYS A 347 20.04 -19.96 0.78
CA LYS A 347 19.61 -18.99 -0.25
C LYS A 347 19.18 -17.62 0.30
N THR A 348 19.45 -17.31 1.57
CA THR A 348 18.97 -16.09 2.23
C THR A 348 20.14 -15.16 2.52
N ARG A 349 20.07 -13.92 2.03
CA ARG A 349 21.09 -12.88 2.20
C ARG A 349 20.49 -11.72 2.98
N LEU A 350 21.28 -11.11 3.85
CA LEU A 350 20.88 -9.90 4.58
C LEU A 350 21.57 -8.68 3.96
N LEU A 351 20.78 -7.77 3.37
CA LEU A 351 21.22 -6.48 2.86
C LEU A 351 20.93 -5.41 3.92
N ARG A 352 21.95 -4.68 4.34
CA ARG A 352 21.80 -3.63 5.36
C ARG A 352 22.04 -2.25 4.78
N LEU A 353 21.02 -1.39 4.87
CA LEU A 353 21.15 0.00 4.48
C LEU A 353 21.84 0.79 5.60
N LEU A 354 22.73 1.70 5.21
CA LEU A 354 23.47 2.55 6.16
C LEU A 354 22.69 3.81 6.60
N GLN A 355 21.50 4.00 6.05
CA GLN A 355 20.56 5.06 6.42
C GLN A 355 19.13 4.60 6.10
N ARG A 356 18.14 5.18 6.79
CA ARG A 356 16.72 4.89 6.56
C ARG A 356 16.25 5.50 5.24
N ARG A 357 15.93 4.66 4.27
CA ARG A 357 15.43 5.02 2.92
C ARG A 357 13.94 4.76 2.72
N GLY A 358 13.26 4.23 3.73
CA GLY A 358 11.85 3.90 3.58
C GLY A 358 11.62 2.67 2.70
N LEU A 359 10.34 2.32 2.59
CA LEU A 359 9.89 1.14 1.86
C LEU A 359 10.36 1.15 0.40
N MET A 360 10.17 2.26 -0.31
CA MET A 360 10.49 2.39 -1.73
C MET A 360 11.99 2.27 -1.97
N GLY A 361 12.80 3.01 -1.22
CA GLY A 361 14.25 2.98 -1.34
C GLY A 361 14.85 1.62 -0.96
N ALA A 362 14.32 0.98 0.07
CA ALA A 362 14.76 -0.36 0.47
C ALA A 362 14.37 -1.45 -0.54
N ARG A 363 13.16 -1.38 -1.12
CA ARG A 363 12.76 -2.28 -2.21
C ARG A 363 13.61 -2.08 -3.46
N ALA A 364 13.90 -0.83 -3.83
CA ALA A 364 14.79 -0.52 -4.93
C ALA A 364 16.20 -1.09 -4.71
N ALA A 365 16.74 -1.00 -3.49
CA ALA A 365 18.03 -1.59 -3.14
C ALA A 365 18.00 -3.13 -3.23
N GLY A 366 16.93 -3.77 -2.75
CA GLY A 366 16.74 -5.22 -2.89
C GLY A 366 16.64 -5.66 -4.36
N ALA A 367 15.89 -4.92 -5.18
CA ALA A 367 15.75 -5.18 -6.61
C ALA A 367 17.06 -4.98 -7.38
N ALA A 368 17.87 -4.00 -6.99
CA ALA A 368 19.20 -3.78 -7.56
C ALA A 368 20.15 -4.95 -7.22
N ALA A 369 20.06 -5.52 -6.02
CA ALA A 369 20.85 -6.67 -5.59
C ALA A 369 20.36 -8.02 -6.14
N ALA A 370 19.11 -8.09 -6.63
CA ALA A 370 18.49 -9.30 -7.19
C ALA A 370 19.17 -9.78 -8.48
N SER A 371 19.45 -11.08 -8.56
CA SER A 371 20.12 -11.72 -9.70
C SER A 371 19.25 -12.65 -10.55
N ALA A 372 18.01 -12.94 -10.14
CA ALA A 372 17.07 -13.78 -10.89
C ALA A 372 16.41 -13.05 -12.06
N GLU A 373 15.72 -13.82 -12.92
CA GLU A 373 14.93 -13.27 -14.03
C GLU A 373 13.73 -12.44 -13.55
N THR A 374 13.14 -12.84 -12.42
CA THR A 374 12.02 -12.13 -11.78
C THR A 374 12.36 -11.67 -10.36
N VAL A 375 11.68 -10.61 -9.90
CA VAL A 375 11.74 -10.12 -8.53
C VAL A 375 10.35 -10.26 -7.91
N THR A 376 10.27 -10.88 -6.74
CA THR A 376 9.03 -11.01 -5.97
C THR A 376 9.15 -10.25 -4.66
N PHE A 377 8.39 -9.16 -4.51
CA PHE A 377 8.38 -8.37 -3.28
C PHE A 377 7.37 -8.95 -2.30
N LEU A 378 7.77 -9.04 -1.04
CA LEU A 378 6.93 -9.47 0.08
C LEU A 378 7.19 -8.56 1.29
N ASP A 379 6.17 -8.38 2.12
CA ASP A 379 6.32 -7.69 3.40
C ASP A 379 6.94 -8.62 4.47
N SER A 380 7.43 -8.04 5.56
CA SER A 380 8.15 -8.75 6.64
C SER A 380 7.25 -9.51 7.63
N HIS A 381 5.95 -9.57 7.38
CA HIS A 381 4.95 -10.19 8.24
C HIS A 381 3.89 -10.94 7.45
N ILE A 382 4.35 -11.95 6.72
CA ILE A 382 3.55 -12.76 5.80
C ILE A 382 3.71 -14.26 6.06
N GLU A 383 2.78 -15.05 5.52
CA GLU A 383 2.90 -16.49 5.38
C GLU A 383 2.34 -16.92 4.01
N CYS A 384 3.23 -17.31 3.09
CA CYS A 384 2.93 -17.86 1.76
C CYS A 384 2.07 -19.13 1.86
N LEU A 385 0.98 -19.28 1.11
CA LEU A 385 0.21 -20.54 1.13
C LEU A 385 0.76 -21.55 0.11
N PRO A 386 0.29 -22.82 0.09
CA PRO A 386 0.69 -23.77 -0.94
C PRO A 386 0.45 -23.22 -2.35
N TYR A 387 1.38 -23.47 -3.28
CA TYR A 387 1.36 -22.97 -4.67
C TYR A 387 1.30 -21.44 -4.80
N TRP A 388 1.82 -20.69 -3.83
CA TRP A 388 1.79 -19.22 -3.92
C TRP A 388 2.64 -18.67 -5.09
N LEU A 389 3.76 -19.29 -5.46
CA LEU A 389 4.70 -18.67 -6.41
C LEU A 389 4.42 -19.05 -7.86
N GLN A 390 4.20 -20.34 -8.14
CA GLN A 390 4.10 -20.86 -9.51
C GLN A 390 3.03 -20.15 -10.36
N PRO A 391 1.81 -19.88 -9.85
CA PRO A 391 0.81 -19.12 -10.59
C PRO A 391 1.28 -17.70 -10.94
N LEU A 392 1.98 -17.02 -10.02
CA LEU A 392 2.51 -15.67 -10.28
C LEU A 392 3.55 -15.69 -11.41
N LEU A 393 4.50 -16.62 -11.34
CA LEU A 393 5.54 -16.78 -12.36
C LEU A 393 4.97 -17.18 -13.72
N PHE A 394 3.95 -18.03 -13.74
CA PHE A 394 3.24 -18.39 -14.96
C PHE A 394 2.67 -17.16 -15.65
N HIS A 395 2.01 -16.27 -14.90
CA HIS A 395 1.45 -15.03 -15.43
C HIS A 395 2.50 -14.06 -15.98
N VAL A 396 3.61 -13.89 -15.25
CA VAL A 396 4.71 -13.01 -15.65
C VAL A 396 5.49 -13.57 -16.85
N LYS A 397 5.59 -14.91 -16.98
CA LYS A 397 6.22 -15.57 -18.13
C LYS A 397 5.44 -15.35 -19.43
N GLN A 398 4.11 -15.32 -19.36
CA GLN A 398 3.26 -15.15 -20.54
C GLN A 398 3.45 -13.78 -21.21
N ASP A 399 3.80 -12.76 -20.44
CA ASP A 399 4.18 -11.45 -20.94
C ASP A 399 5.06 -10.76 -19.89
N TRP A 400 6.32 -10.53 -20.26
CA TRP A 400 7.34 -9.98 -19.37
C TRP A 400 7.00 -8.59 -18.81
N ARG A 401 6.01 -7.88 -19.39
CA ARG A 401 5.50 -6.58 -18.92
C ARG A 401 4.33 -6.69 -17.95
N ARG A 402 3.96 -7.91 -17.54
CA ARG A 402 2.94 -8.13 -16.51
C ARG A 402 3.53 -8.02 -15.12
N ILE A 403 2.73 -7.47 -14.22
CA ILE A 403 2.92 -7.57 -12.78
C ILE A 403 1.80 -8.45 -12.23
N ALA A 404 2.17 -9.50 -11.52
CA ALA A 404 1.24 -10.46 -10.92
C ALA A 404 1.20 -10.26 -9.40
N MET A 405 0.00 -10.21 -8.83
CA MET A 405 -0.23 -10.07 -7.40
C MET A 405 -0.98 -11.28 -6.85
N PRO A 406 -0.62 -11.78 -5.66
CA PRO A 406 -1.42 -12.79 -4.98
C PRO A 406 -2.74 -12.20 -4.47
N LEU A 407 -3.73 -13.06 -4.23
CA LEU A 407 -4.78 -12.75 -3.27
C LEU A 407 -4.15 -12.73 -1.87
N ILE A 408 -4.53 -11.77 -1.02
CA ILE A 408 -3.87 -11.57 0.27
C ILE A 408 -4.84 -11.86 1.43
N PRO A 409 -4.89 -13.12 1.92
CA PRO A 409 -5.61 -13.48 3.14
C PRO A 409 -5.15 -12.72 4.37
N THR A 410 -6.09 -12.51 5.30
CA THR A 410 -5.78 -11.88 6.59
C THR A 410 -5.21 -12.91 7.56
N ILE A 411 -4.02 -12.63 8.09
CA ILE A 411 -3.53 -13.21 9.35
C ILE A 411 -4.01 -12.31 10.48
N ASP A 412 -4.86 -12.85 11.34
CA ASP A 412 -5.47 -12.12 12.43
C ASP A 412 -4.42 -11.62 13.44
N ALA A 413 -4.39 -10.31 13.72
CA ALA A 413 -3.39 -9.70 14.59
C ALA A 413 -3.43 -10.22 16.03
N ASP A 414 -4.57 -10.72 16.52
CA ASP A 414 -4.73 -11.15 17.91
C ASP A 414 -4.34 -12.61 18.11
N ASN A 415 -4.72 -13.48 17.18
CA ASN A 415 -4.60 -14.94 17.33
C ASN A 415 -3.81 -15.64 16.21
N PHE A 416 -3.32 -14.89 15.21
CA PHE A 416 -2.51 -15.40 14.09
C PHE A 416 -3.20 -16.49 13.26
N ARG A 417 -4.53 -16.64 13.32
CA ARG A 417 -5.27 -17.51 12.41
C ARG A 417 -5.36 -16.86 11.04
N ILE A 418 -5.07 -17.64 10.00
CA ILE A 418 -5.25 -17.21 8.61
C ILE A 418 -6.72 -17.41 8.24
N LYS A 419 -7.36 -16.34 7.78
CA LYS A 419 -8.76 -16.34 7.31
C LYS A 419 -8.78 -16.18 5.80
N ASP A 420 -9.56 -17.02 5.12
CA ASP A 420 -9.78 -16.89 3.68
C ASP A 420 -10.45 -15.55 3.33
N GLY A 421 -10.27 -15.08 2.11
CA GLY A 421 -10.64 -13.73 1.68
C GLY A 421 -9.48 -12.74 1.78
N GLY A 422 -9.78 -11.49 2.16
CA GLY A 422 -8.78 -10.42 2.27
C GLY A 422 -8.67 -9.54 1.03
N LEU A 423 -7.48 -9.02 0.73
CA LEU A 423 -7.30 -8.08 -0.39
C LEU A 423 -7.33 -8.81 -1.74
N LYS A 424 -8.09 -8.23 -2.67
CA LYS A 424 -8.25 -8.68 -4.06
C LYS A 424 -7.85 -7.53 -5.00
N THR A 425 -8.59 -7.34 -6.10
CA THR A 425 -8.36 -6.19 -6.99
C THR A 425 -8.73 -4.90 -6.27
N LEU A 426 -7.96 -3.86 -6.53
CA LEU A 426 -8.12 -2.54 -5.93
C LEU A 426 -8.25 -1.48 -7.01
N ALA A 427 -9.01 -0.45 -6.67
CA ALA A 427 -9.06 0.81 -7.40
C ALA A 427 -8.74 1.96 -6.44
N PHE A 428 -8.96 3.21 -6.84
CA PHE A 428 -8.61 4.35 -6.00
C PHE A 428 -9.63 5.50 -6.07
N THR A 429 -9.68 6.30 -5.02
CA THR A 429 -10.43 7.57 -5.01
C THR A 429 -9.57 8.73 -5.49
N TRP A 430 -10.16 9.89 -5.79
CA TRP A 430 -9.45 11.13 -6.11
C TRP A 430 -8.51 11.61 -4.98
N GLY A 431 -8.70 11.15 -3.73
CA GLY A 431 -7.76 11.34 -2.62
C GLY A 431 -6.54 10.39 -2.65
N MET A 432 -6.41 9.61 -3.72
CA MET A 432 -5.37 8.59 -3.90
C MET A 432 -5.36 7.61 -2.73
N SER A 433 -6.53 7.05 -2.39
CA SER A 433 -6.68 6.03 -1.34
C SER A 433 -7.27 4.76 -1.93
N HIS A 434 -6.93 3.60 -1.36
CA HIS A 434 -7.46 2.30 -1.80
C HIS A 434 -9.00 2.29 -1.78
N TYR A 435 -9.59 1.81 -2.86
CA TYR A 435 -11.04 1.65 -3.00
C TYR A 435 -11.37 0.22 -3.42
N HIS A 436 -12.18 -0.45 -2.61
CA HIS A 436 -12.49 -1.87 -2.75
C HIS A 436 -13.74 -2.06 -3.60
N ILE A 437 -13.55 -2.30 -4.91
CA ILE A 437 -14.64 -2.48 -5.88
C ILE A 437 -14.47 -3.74 -6.74
N HIS A 438 -13.92 -4.80 -6.15
CA HIS A 438 -13.60 -6.04 -6.85
C HIS A 438 -14.79 -6.59 -7.66
N ASP A 439 -15.96 -6.67 -7.05
CA ASP A 439 -17.14 -7.24 -7.69
C ASP A 439 -17.62 -6.37 -8.87
N LYS A 440 -17.53 -5.03 -8.76
CA LYS A 440 -17.87 -4.13 -9.87
C LYS A 440 -16.93 -4.31 -11.06
N ILE A 441 -15.61 -4.37 -10.80
CA ILE A 441 -14.59 -4.58 -11.85
C ILE A 441 -14.82 -5.93 -12.53
N ARG A 442 -15.07 -6.98 -11.74
CA ARG A 442 -15.34 -8.32 -12.26
C ARG A 442 -16.58 -8.33 -13.15
N HIS A 443 -17.70 -7.80 -12.66
CA HIS A 443 -18.94 -7.77 -13.44
C HIS A 443 -18.77 -7.02 -14.77
N ARG A 444 -18.04 -5.90 -14.80
CA ARG A 444 -17.73 -5.21 -16.05
C ARG A 444 -16.95 -6.10 -17.03
N ILE A 445 -15.93 -6.81 -16.53
CA ILE A 445 -15.11 -7.70 -17.37
C ILE A 445 -15.95 -8.88 -17.90
N GLU A 446 -16.83 -9.44 -17.07
CA GLU A 446 -17.80 -10.48 -17.46
C GLU A 446 -18.73 -9.99 -18.59
N GLU A 447 -19.32 -8.80 -18.44
CA GLU A 447 -20.25 -8.20 -19.41
C GLU A 447 -19.59 -7.92 -20.77
N LEU A 448 -18.32 -7.52 -20.77
CA LEU A 448 -17.57 -7.25 -22.00
C LEU A 448 -17.19 -8.53 -22.76
N GLY A 449 -17.43 -9.72 -22.20
CA GLY A 449 -17.06 -11.00 -22.81
C GLY A 449 -15.56 -11.15 -23.07
N GLN A 450 -14.74 -10.37 -22.36
CA GLN A 450 -13.30 -10.25 -22.60
C GLN A 450 -12.50 -11.42 -22.00
N ASP A 451 -13.13 -12.30 -21.22
CA ASP A 451 -12.47 -13.47 -20.64
C ASP A 451 -13.47 -14.60 -20.32
N GLU A 452 -13.25 -15.82 -20.85
CA GLU A 452 -14.01 -17.01 -20.41
C GLU A 452 -13.74 -17.33 -18.92
N ALA A 453 -12.60 -16.89 -18.40
CA ALA A 453 -12.23 -17.02 -17.01
C ALA A 453 -13.02 -16.05 -16.10
N ALA A 454 -13.66 -15.01 -16.64
CA ALA A 454 -14.46 -14.07 -15.84
C ALA A 454 -15.61 -14.75 -15.08
N LYS A 455 -16.12 -15.88 -15.58
CA LYS A 455 -17.13 -16.70 -14.88
C LYS A 455 -16.62 -17.36 -13.60
N ASN A 456 -15.31 -17.57 -13.48
CA ASN A 456 -14.73 -18.23 -12.33
C ASN A 456 -14.16 -17.21 -11.34
N PRO A 457 -14.60 -17.21 -10.07
CA PRO A 457 -14.15 -16.22 -9.11
C PRO A 457 -12.67 -16.34 -8.71
N ASP A 458 -12.01 -17.46 -9.04
CA ASP A 458 -10.58 -17.67 -8.82
C ASP A 458 -9.73 -17.51 -10.09
N ALA A 459 -10.35 -17.12 -11.21
CA ALA A 459 -9.61 -16.76 -12.39
C ALA A 459 -8.78 -15.49 -12.18
N PRO A 460 -7.64 -15.38 -12.86
CA PRO A 460 -6.87 -14.14 -12.93
C PRO A 460 -7.75 -12.97 -13.39
N THR A 461 -7.54 -11.78 -12.81
CA THR A 461 -8.36 -10.61 -13.14
C THR A 461 -7.50 -9.35 -13.14
N MET A 462 -7.75 -8.45 -14.09
CA MET A 462 -7.09 -7.15 -14.17
C MET A 462 -7.43 -6.27 -12.97
N SER A 463 -6.44 -5.56 -12.43
CA SER A 463 -6.63 -4.62 -11.33
C SER A 463 -6.18 -3.21 -11.74
N PRO A 464 -7.00 -2.16 -11.54
CA PRO A 464 -6.58 -0.78 -11.81
C PRO A 464 -5.30 -0.38 -11.09
N ILE A 465 -5.19 -0.74 -9.82
CA ILE A 465 -3.99 -0.56 -9.01
C ILE A 465 -3.67 -1.81 -8.21
N MET A 466 -2.50 -1.85 -7.61
CA MET A 466 -2.12 -2.84 -6.60
C MET A 466 -2.13 -2.27 -5.18
N ALA A 467 -2.15 -3.17 -4.19
CA ALA A 467 -1.94 -2.77 -2.79
C ALA A 467 -0.49 -2.34 -2.51
N GLY A 468 0.45 -2.69 -3.40
CA GLY A 468 1.86 -2.38 -3.29
C GLY A 468 2.67 -3.37 -2.44
N GLY A 469 2.08 -4.02 -1.44
CA GLY A 469 2.77 -4.93 -0.52
C GLY A 469 3.45 -6.14 -1.18
N LEU A 470 2.70 -6.89 -1.99
CA LEU A 470 3.10 -8.20 -2.47
C LEU A 470 2.87 -8.31 -3.98
N PHE A 471 3.92 -8.54 -4.77
CA PHE A 471 3.81 -8.72 -6.22
C PHE A 471 5.08 -9.32 -6.85
N THR A 472 4.94 -9.90 -8.04
CA THR A 472 6.03 -10.41 -8.87
C THR A 472 6.11 -9.63 -10.18
N ILE A 473 7.33 -9.28 -10.59
CA ILE A 473 7.65 -8.54 -11.82
C ILE A 473 8.93 -9.11 -12.46
N THR A 474 9.09 -9.04 -13.78
CA THR A 474 10.40 -9.33 -14.38
C THR A 474 11.41 -8.25 -14.02
N LYS A 475 12.68 -8.63 -13.79
CA LYS A 475 13.75 -7.65 -13.55
C LYS A 475 13.89 -6.68 -14.73
N ALA A 476 13.78 -7.20 -15.95
CA ALA A 476 13.80 -6.39 -17.17
C ALA A 476 12.70 -5.32 -17.19
N TRP A 477 11.47 -5.64 -16.77
CA TRP A 477 10.39 -4.66 -16.71
C TRP A 477 10.56 -3.67 -15.57
N TRP A 478 10.99 -4.12 -14.40
CA TRP A 478 11.36 -3.24 -13.28
C TRP A 478 12.39 -2.18 -13.70
N ASP A 479 13.46 -2.60 -14.37
CA ASP A 479 14.53 -1.71 -14.85
C ASP A 479 14.03 -0.78 -15.97
N THR A 480 13.16 -1.29 -16.86
CA THR A 480 12.54 -0.48 -17.93
C THR A 480 11.66 0.64 -17.36
N LEU A 481 10.92 0.36 -16.29
CA LEU A 481 10.10 1.34 -15.57
C LEU A 481 10.93 2.29 -14.66
N GLY A 482 12.24 2.06 -14.54
CA GLY A 482 13.12 2.82 -13.67
C GLY A 482 12.86 2.60 -12.17
N GLY A 483 12.21 1.49 -11.79
CA GLY A 483 11.77 1.22 -10.41
C GLY A 483 10.78 2.26 -9.88
N TYR A 484 10.83 2.55 -8.59
CA TYR A 484 10.06 3.64 -7.97
C TYR A 484 10.71 5.01 -8.23
N ASP A 485 9.91 6.06 -8.13
CA ASP A 485 10.41 7.44 -8.00
C ASP A 485 11.38 7.57 -6.81
N LYS A 486 12.65 7.88 -7.11
CA LYS A 486 13.75 7.97 -6.13
C LYS A 486 13.56 9.07 -5.09
N GLU A 487 12.74 10.06 -5.39
CA GLU A 487 12.44 11.20 -4.52
C GLU A 487 11.21 10.95 -3.64
N MET A 488 10.51 9.83 -3.79
CA MET A 488 9.49 9.42 -2.83
C MET A 488 10.12 9.00 -1.51
N GLN A 489 9.51 9.42 -0.41
CA GLN A 489 10.09 9.25 0.92
C GLN A 489 9.24 8.35 1.80
N ILE A 490 9.91 7.46 2.54
CA ILE A 490 9.36 6.62 3.61
C ILE A 490 8.29 5.62 3.15
N TYR A 491 7.06 6.07 2.87
CA TYR A 491 5.91 5.22 2.60
C TYR A 491 4.75 6.00 1.98
N GLY A 492 3.95 5.34 1.15
CA GLY A 492 2.66 5.78 0.63
C GLY A 492 2.80 6.53 -0.68
N GLY A 493 1.93 6.21 -1.63
CA GLY A 493 1.90 6.82 -2.96
C GLY A 493 2.58 5.96 -4.04
N GLU A 494 3.50 5.08 -3.64
CA GLU A 494 4.29 4.25 -4.55
C GLU A 494 3.45 3.21 -5.29
N GLU A 495 2.39 2.72 -4.66
CA GLU A 495 1.48 1.73 -5.18
C GLU A 495 0.69 2.27 -6.37
N PHE A 496 0.27 3.54 -6.34
CA PHE A 496 -0.38 4.20 -7.47
C PHE A 496 0.62 4.48 -8.59
N GLU A 497 1.83 4.90 -8.24
CA GLU A 497 2.86 5.31 -9.20
C GLU A 497 3.29 4.17 -10.11
N ILE A 498 3.66 3.05 -9.53
CA ILE A 498 4.06 1.86 -10.30
C ILE A 498 2.87 1.25 -11.04
N SER A 499 1.64 1.39 -10.51
CA SER A 499 0.42 0.94 -11.19
C SER A 499 0.15 1.76 -12.45
N PHE A 500 0.25 3.09 -12.36
CA PHE A 500 0.09 3.99 -13.50
C PHE A 500 1.19 3.81 -14.52
N LYS A 501 2.46 3.72 -14.08
CA LYS A 501 3.61 3.35 -14.93
C LYS A 501 3.32 2.09 -15.72
N THR A 502 2.92 1.02 -15.03
CA THR A 502 2.70 -0.28 -15.66
C THR A 502 1.62 -0.20 -16.73
N TRP A 503 0.44 0.31 -16.38
CA TRP A 503 -0.68 0.39 -17.32
C TRP A 503 -0.45 1.34 -18.48
N MET A 504 0.00 2.56 -18.17
CA MET A 504 0.12 3.62 -19.17
C MET A 504 1.31 3.36 -20.10
N CYS A 505 2.36 2.67 -19.66
CA CYS A 505 3.55 2.40 -20.47
C CYS A 505 3.51 1.03 -21.18
N GLY A 506 2.34 0.37 -21.24
CA GLY A 506 2.12 -0.82 -22.07
C GLY A 506 2.39 -2.16 -21.40
N GLY A 507 2.44 -2.19 -20.07
CA GLY A 507 2.33 -3.39 -19.25
C GLY A 507 0.91 -3.57 -18.70
N SER A 508 0.74 -4.50 -17.74
CA SER A 508 -0.57 -4.75 -17.14
C SER A 508 -0.49 -5.37 -15.74
N LEU A 509 -1.51 -5.12 -14.90
CA LEU A 509 -1.59 -5.56 -13.51
C LEU A 509 -2.66 -6.64 -13.30
N HIS A 510 -2.25 -7.79 -12.76
CA HIS A 510 -3.10 -8.97 -12.62
C HIS A 510 -3.16 -9.43 -11.17
N LEU A 511 -4.37 -9.57 -10.63
CA LEU A 511 -4.62 -10.39 -9.46
C LEU A 511 -4.65 -11.86 -9.92
N VAL A 512 -3.95 -12.74 -9.21
CA VAL A 512 -3.91 -14.18 -9.46
C VAL A 512 -4.43 -14.93 -8.23
N PRO A 513 -5.75 -15.21 -8.14
CA PRO A 513 -6.34 -15.78 -6.93
C PRO A 513 -5.81 -17.17 -6.53
N CYS A 514 -5.32 -17.95 -7.49
CA CYS A 514 -4.66 -19.23 -7.19
C CYS A 514 -3.34 -19.09 -6.45
N SER A 515 -2.74 -17.90 -6.46
CA SER A 515 -1.66 -17.53 -5.55
C SER A 515 -2.24 -16.83 -4.32
N ARG A 516 -1.87 -17.32 -3.13
CA ARG A 516 -2.31 -16.74 -1.86
C ARG A 516 -1.12 -16.52 -0.92
N VAL A 517 -1.04 -15.33 -0.32
CA VAL A 517 -0.04 -15.02 0.70
C VAL A 517 -0.72 -14.32 1.86
N GLY A 518 -0.77 -14.98 3.02
CA GLY A 518 -1.35 -14.40 4.22
C GLY A 518 -0.52 -13.20 4.71
N HIS A 519 -1.18 -12.15 5.17
CA HIS A 519 -0.54 -10.94 5.67
C HIS A 519 -1.09 -10.55 7.04
N VAL A 520 -0.23 -10.17 7.99
CA VAL A 520 -0.65 -9.66 9.31
C VAL A 520 -1.13 -8.22 9.15
N PHE A 521 -2.45 -8.03 9.07
CA PHE A 521 -3.05 -6.70 9.12
C PHE A 521 -3.03 -6.20 10.55
N ARG A 522 -2.20 -5.19 10.82
CA ARG A 522 -2.02 -4.59 12.14
C ARG A 522 -3.34 -4.06 12.69
N SER A 523 -3.54 -4.22 14.00
CA SER A 523 -4.76 -3.81 14.68
C SER A 523 -4.87 -2.29 14.75
N ASN A 524 -5.96 -1.75 14.19
CA ASN A 524 -6.29 -0.33 14.26
C ASN A 524 -6.43 0.18 15.71
N GLU A 525 -6.86 -0.70 16.64
CA GLU A 525 -6.98 -0.39 18.08
C GLU A 525 -5.63 0.07 18.66
N PHE A 526 -4.53 -0.57 18.22
CA PHE A 526 -3.19 -0.36 18.77
C PHE A 526 -2.27 0.44 17.84
N TRP A 527 -2.70 0.74 16.61
CA TRP A 527 -1.87 1.38 15.60
C TRP A 527 -1.24 2.70 16.07
N GLN A 528 -2.05 3.61 16.64
CA GLN A 528 -1.74 4.88 17.34
C GLN A 528 -0.30 5.47 17.22
N GLY A 529 0.32 5.43 16.03
CA GLY A 529 1.71 5.82 15.80
C GLY A 529 2.79 4.93 16.46
N GLN A 530 2.45 3.72 16.92
CA GLN A 530 3.33 2.94 17.80
C GLN A 530 4.47 2.18 17.10
N VAL A 531 4.36 1.90 15.80
CA VAL A 531 5.39 1.07 15.10
C VAL A 531 6.41 1.94 14.37
N TYR A 532 5.94 2.89 13.59
CA TYR A 532 6.75 3.90 12.94
C TYR A 532 5.90 5.13 12.65
N THR A 533 6.51 6.30 12.64
CA THR A 533 5.85 7.55 12.29
C THR A 533 6.19 7.92 10.85
N VAL A 534 5.15 8.21 10.07
CA VAL A 534 5.28 8.82 8.74
C VAL A 534 4.53 10.14 8.80
N PRO A 535 5.21 11.29 8.67
CA PRO A 535 4.52 12.57 8.60
C PRO A 535 3.54 12.56 7.42
N GLY A 536 2.26 12.90 7.67
CA GLY A 536 1.22 12.90 6.63
C GLY A 536 1.59 13.74 5.41
N ALA A 537 2.29 14.87 5.61
CA ALA A 537 2.82 15.71 4.54
C ALA A 537 3.76 14.96 3.56
N LEU A 538 4.49 13.93 4.01
CA LEU A 538 5.31 13.12 3.11
C LEU A 538 4.46 12.19 2.25
N ILE A 539 3.41 11.58 2.82
CA ILE A 539 2.45 10.77 2.07
C ILE A 539 1.73 11.63 1.03
N HIS A 540 1.28 12.82 1.43
CA HIS A 540 0.67 13.80 0.52
C HIS A 540 1.63 14.19 -0.60
N ARG A 541 2.89 14.48 -0.27
CA ARG A 541 3.92 14.82 -1.26
C ARG A 541 4.11 13.69 -2.27
N ASN A 542 4.28 12.45 -1.81
CA ASN A 542 4.45 11.30 -2.70
C ASN A 542 3.24 11.12 -3.64
N LYS A 543 2.01 11.19 -3.11
CA LYS A 543 0.78 11.11 -3.91
C LYS A 543 0.69 12.23 -4.95
N LEU A 544 1.02 13.47 -4.58
CA LEU A 544 1.03 14.61 -5.50
C LEU A 544 2.12 14.45 -6.57
N ARG A 545 3.31 13.92 -6.23
CA ARG A 545 4.35 13.63 -7.23
C ARG A 545 3.83 12.66 -8.30
N THR A 546 3.16 11.59 -7.87
CA THR A 546 2.47 10.65 -8.77
C THR A 546 1.44 11.38 -9.63
N ALA A 547 0.57 12.18 -9.04
CA ALA A 547 -0.49 12.89 -9.75
C ALA A 547 0.07 13.84 -10.82
N HIS A 548 1.06 14.66 -10.49
CA HIS A 548 1.65 15.63 -11.43
C HIS A 548 2.44 14.98 -12.59
N VAL A 549 2.91 13.75 -12.45
CA VAL A 549 3.58 13.02 -13.53
C VAL A 549 2.57 12.25 -14.37
N TRP A 550 1.62 11.56 -13.75
CA TRP A 550 0.82 10.53 -14.42
C TRP A 550 -0.63 10.95 -14.69
N MET A 551 -1.18 11.93 -13.96
CA MET A 551 -2.60 12.29 -14.05
C MET A 551 -2.89 13.50 -14.93
N GLY A 552 -1.88 14.16 -15.52
CA GLY A 552 -2.09 15.28 -16.43
C GLY A 552 -2.96 16.39 -15.82
N GLU A 553 -4.00 16.83 -16.53
CA GLU A 553 -4.94 17.85 -16.04
C GLU A 553 -5.77 17.40 -14.82
N TYR A 554 -5.93 16.09 -14.63
CA TYR A 554 -6.68 15.52 -13.51
C TYR A 554 -5.92 15.64 -12.17
N ALA A 555 -4.63 15.98 -12.19
CA ALA A 555 -3.86 16.26 -10.97
C ALA A 555 -4.52 17.37 -10.13
N ARG A 556 -5.18 18.34 -10.77
CA ARG A 556 -5.91 19.41 -10.08
C ARG A 556 -7.08 18.90 -9.22
N ILE A 557 -7.68 17.77 -9.60
CA ILE A 557 -8.74 17.15 -8.80
C ILE A 557 -8.13 16.58 -7.51
N VAL A 558 -6.94 15.97 -7.60
CA VAL A 558 -6.21 15.44 -6.45
C VAL A 558 -5.77 16.57 -5.51
N GLU A 559 -5.29 17.69 -6.05
CA GLU A 559 -4.93 18.88 -5.25
C GLU A 559 -6.09 19.46 -4.44
N LEU A 560 -7.33 19.30 -4.91
CA LEU A 560 -8.52 19.71 -4.15
C LEU A 560 -8.82 18.77 -2.99
N VAL A 561 -8.42 17.50 -3.06
CA VAL A 561 -8.72 16.49 -2.02
C VAL A 561 -7.59 16.38 -1.01
N ILE A 562 -6.33 16.36 -1.49
CA ILE A 562 -5.15 16.18 -0.66
C ILE A 562 -4.74 17.51 -0.02
N PRO A 563 -4.37 17.52 1.28
CA PRO A 563 -3.96 18.74 1.92
C PRO A 563 -2.75 19.42 1.28
N ARG A 564 -2.73 20.77 1.26
CA ARG A 564 -1.61 21.55 0.72
C ARG A 564 -0.29 21.17 1.39
N LEU A 565 0.78 21.13 0.58
CA LEU A 565 2.11 20.87 1.12
C LEU A 565 2.63 22.07 1.92
N PRO A 566 3.27 21.84 3.07
CA PRO A 566 4.02 22.86 3.79
C PRO A 566 5.08 23.52 2.91
N GLN A 567 5.36 24.81 3.12
CA GLN A 567 6.34 25.56 2.32
C GLN A 567 7.75 24.95 2.37
N ASP A 568 8.13 24.35 3.50
CA ASP A 568 9.42 23.66 3.72
C ASP A 568 9.49 22.27 3.08
N LYS A 569 8.38 21.76 2.53
CA LYS A 569 8.29 20.42 1.89
C LYS A 569 7.73 20.52 0.48
N PRO A 570 8.44 21.20 -0.45
CA PRO A 570 7.98 21.33 -1.82
C PRO A 570 7.91 19.97 -2.52
N LEU A 571 7.14 19.94 -3.61
CA LEU A 571 6.94 18.75 -4.42
C LEU A 571 8.26 18.12 -4.92
N GLY A 572 9.28 18.94 -5.18
CA GLY A 572 10.57 18.53 -5.74
C GLY A 572 10.57 18.47 -7.26
N ASP A 573 11.71 18.11 -7.85
CA ASP A 573 11.84 17.97 -9.31
C ASP A 573 11.12 16.71 -9.82
N LEU A 574 10.49 16.84 -10.99
CA LEU A 574 9.75 15.79 -11.70
C LEU A 574 10.27 15.55 -13.12
N THR A 575 11.36 16.23 -13.51
CA THR A 575 11.88 16.24 -14.89
C THR A 575 12.23 14.84 -15.37
N GLU A 576 12.95 14.05 -14.56
CA GLU A 576 13.35 12.68 -14.94
C GLU A 576 12.15 11.74 -15.15
N LEU A 577 11.14 11.84 -14.29
CA LEU A 577 9.93 11.00 -14.38
C LEU A 577 9.08 11.36 -15.61
N LYS A 578 8.95 12.65 -15.91
CA LYS A 578 8.28 13.11 -17.14
C LYS A 578 9.06 12.65 -18.38
N ALA A 579 10.38 12.77 -18.38
CA ALA A 579 11.23 12.29 -19.46
C ALA A 579 11.16 10.77 -19.64
N LEU A 580 11.03 9.99 -18.56
CA LEU A 580 10.79 8.54 -18.62
C LEU A 580 9.45 8.24 -19.30
N ARG A 581 8.37 8.90 -18.86
CA ARG A 581 7.02 8.75 -19.44
C ARG A 581 7.02 9.03 -20.94
N ASP A 582 7.70 10.11 -21.36
CA ASP A 582 7.78 10.52 -22.75
C ASP A 582 8.63 9.52 -23.58
N ARG A 583 9.76 9.05 -23.02
CA ARG A 583 10.64 8.05 -23.67
C ARG A 583 9.96 6.72 -23.90
N LEU A 584 9.18 6.24 -22.93
CA LEU A 584 8.40 5.01 -23.02
C LEU A 584 7.11 5.18 -23.84
N LYS A 585 6.80 6.40 -24.30
CA LYS A 585 5.59 6.74 -25.06
C LYS A 585 4.31 6.28 -24.35
N CYS A 586 4.26 6.52 -23.04
CA CYS A 586 3.14 6.10 -22.23
C CYS A 586 1.85 6.83 -22.66
N LYS A 587 0.72 6.14 -22.53
CA LYS A 587 -0.62 6.70 -22.70
C LYS A 587 -0.89 7.78 -21.65
N ASP A 588 -1.88 8.62 -21.91
CA ASP A 588 -2.33 9.62 -20.94
C ASP A 588 -3.33 9.06 -19.93
N PHE A 589 -3.66 9.86 -18.92
CA PHE A 589 -4.59 9.44 -17.87
C PHE A 589 -6.04 9.30 -18.34
N ASN A 590 -6.43 10.04 -19.38
CA ASN A 590 -7.76 9.90 -19.98
C ASN A 590 -7.92 8.51 -20.63
N TRP A 591 -6.87 8.00 -21.29
CA TRP A 591 -6.83 6.62 -21.74
C TRP A 591 -6.92 5.65 -20.57
N TYR A 592 -6.20 5.90 -19.47
CA TYR A 592 -6.25 5.06 -18.28
C TYR A 592 -7.68 4.98 -17.70
N LEU A 593 -8.37 6.11 -17.52
CA LEU A 593 -9.76 6.12 -17.05
C LEU A 593 -10.69 5.37 -18.01
N LYS A 594 -10.56 5.56 -19.32
CA LYS A 594 -11.45 4.90 -20.30
C LYS A 594 -11.25 3.39 -20.41
N ASN A 595 -10.01 2.91 -20.26
CA ASN A 595 -9.66 1.53 -20.59
C ASN A 595 -9.43 0.66 -19.34
N ILE A 596 -8.96 1.25 -18.25
CA ILE A 596 -8.53 0.53 -17.06
C ILE A 596 -9.53 0.74 -15.92
N TYR A 597 -9.90 1.99 -15.66
CA TYR A 597 -10.75 2.36 -14.52
C TYR A 597 -11.93 3.29 -14.87
N PRO A 598 -12.87 2.86 -15.74
CA PRO A 598 -14.03 3.65 -16.16
C PRO A 598 -15.05 3.95 -15.06
N GLU A 599 -15.04 3.24 -13.93
CA GLU A 599 -15.95 3.53 -12.81
C GLU A 599 -15.54 4.78 -12.03
N LEU A 600 -14.31 5.31 -12.24
CA LEU A 600 -13.91 6.59 -11.65
C LEU A 600 -14.28 7.74 -12.57
N GLU A 601 -15.43 8.36 -12.29
CA GLU A 601 -15.87 9.54 -13.02
C GLU A 601 -15.15 10.81 -12.51
N PRO A 602 -14.51 11.58 -13.40
CA PRO A 602 -13.91 12.86 -13.02
C PRO A 602 -14.99 13.92 -12.80
N PRO A 603 -14.96 14.67 -11.68
CA PRO A 603 -15.83 15.83 -11.52
C PRO A 603 -15.55 16.89 -12.59
N ASN A 604 -16.60 17.55 -13.08
CA ASN A 604 -16.47 18.65 -14.03
C ASN A 604 -15.97 19.92 -13.33
N LEU A 605 -14.70 20.25 -13.51
CA LEU A 605 -14.08 21.46 -12.93
C LEU A 605 -14.33 22.74 -13.76
N ALA A 606 -14.67 22.63 -15.04
CA ALA A 606 -14.70 23.79 -15.96
C ALA A 606 -15.77 24.82 -15.58
N HIS A 607 -16.92 24.36 -15.11
CA HIS A 607 -18.06 25.20 -14.68
C HIS A 607 -18.30 25.14 -13.17
N ALA A 608 -17.30 24.72 -12.40
CA ALA A 608 -17.41 24.57 -10.96
C ALA A 608 -16.70 25.70 -10.21
N MET A 609 -17.24 26.02 -9.04
CA MET A 609 -16.52 26.75 -8.01
C MET A 609 -15.92 25.73 -7.04
N THR A 610 -14.62 25.86 -6.76
CA THR A 610 -13.89 24.87 -5.95
C THR A 610 -13.14 25.53 -4.81
N GLY A 611 -12.81 24.74 -3.80
CA GLY A 611 -11.97 25.17 -2.67
C GLY A 611 -12.78 25.34 -1.39
N ALA A 612 -12.31 26.23 -0.52
CA ALA A 612 -12.93 26.49 0.78
C ALA A 612 -14.12 27.45 0.66
N MET A 613 -15.21 27.18 1.37
CA MET A 613 -16.37 28.08 1.43
C MET A 613 -16.33 28.89 2.73
N ARG A 614 -15.76 30.09 2.66
CA ARG A 614 -15.52 30.97 3.80
C ARG A 614 -16.72 31.87 4.09
N ASN A 615 -17.15 31.90 5.34
CA ASN A 615 -17.95 32.99 5.89
C ASN A 615 -17.02 34.12 6.39
N PRO A 616 -17.04 35.32 5.78
CA PRO A 616 -16.11 36.39 6.15
C PRO A 616 -16.32 36.95 7.56
N LYS A 617 -17.58 36.99 8.04
CA LYS A 617 -17.95 37.57 9.34
C LYS A 617 -17.29 36.84 10.52
N PHE A 618 -17.35 35.52 10.51
CA PHE A 618 -16.77 34.70 11.59
C PHE A 618 -15.39 34.13 11.26
N ASN A 619 -14.92 34.34 10.03
CA ASN A 619 -13.70 33.72 9.50
C ASN A 619 -13.69 32.18 9.67
N CYS A 620 -14.85 31.57 9.46
CA CYS A 620 -15.04 30.12 9.46
C CYS A 620 -15.33 29.62 8.05
N CYS A 621 -15.01 28.36 7.79
CA CYS A 621 -15.18 27.70 6.51
C CYS A 621 -16.11 26.51 6.68
N LEU A 622 -16.90 26.20 5.65
CA LEU A 622 -17.64 24.94 5.59
C LEU A 622 -16.67 23.78 5.78
N ASP A 623 -17.06 22.78 6.58
CA ASP A 623 -16.16 21.73 7.03
C ASP A 623 -16.92 20.41 7.27
N THR A 624 -16.35 19.27 6.87
CA THR A 624 -16.91 17.93 7.15
C THR A 624 -16.84 17.54 8.62
N LEU A 625 -16.10 18.30 9.45
CA LEU A 625 -15.83 18.05 10.86
C LEU A 625 -15.30 16.63 11.12
N THR A 626 -14.52 16.13 10.17
CA THR A 626 -14.01 14.75 10.12
C THR A 626 -15.12 13.72 10.30
N THR A 627 -16.28 13.94 9.70
CA THR A 627 -17.42 13.01 9.73
C THR A 627 -17.79 12.56 8.34
N LYS A 628 -18.39 11.37 8.25
CA LYS A 628 -18.94 10.80 7.03
C LYS A 628 -20.42 10.46 7.22
N ASN A 629 -21.28 10.82 6.26
CA ASN A 629 -22.73 10.65 6.31
C ASN A 629 -23.40 11.33 7.54
N GLN A 630 -22.82 12.41 8.05
CA GLN A 630 -23.36 13.18 9.18
C GLN A 630 -23.65 14.63 8.77
N GLU A 631 -23.96 15.48 9.75
CA GLU A 631 -24.17 16.91 9.54
C GLU A 631 -22.85 17.61 9.18
N ILE A 632 -22.86 18.37 8.09
CA ILE A 632 -21.80 19.31 7.74
C ILE A 632 -21.85 20.48 8.71
N GLY A 633 -20.68 20.99 9.07
CA GLY A 633 -20.54 22.15 9.94
C GLY A 633 -19.71 23.25 9.32
N VAL A 634 -19.29 24.17 10.18
CA VAL A 634 -18.28 25.18 9.89
C VAL A 634 -17.19 25.10 10.93
N TYR A 635 -15.94 25.33 10.57
CA TYR A 635 -14.77 25.34 11.46
C TYR A 635 -13.87 26.54 11.14
N PRO A 636 -12.98 27.02 12.04
CA PRO A 636 -11.96 27.99 11.66
C PRO A 636 -11.28 27.63 10.33
N CYS A 637 -11.21 28.59 9.41
CA CYS A 637 -10.62 28.34 8.10
C CYS A 637 -9.13 28.00 8.23
N HIS A 638 -8.72 26.83 7.76
CA HIS A 638 -7.31 26.45 7.66
C HIS A 638 -6.82 26.49 6.21
N PHE A 639 -7.71 26.48 5.21
CA PHE A 639 -7.37 26.55 3.77
C PHE A 639 -6.40 25.46 3.29
N GLU A 640 -6.34 24.35 4.04
CA GLU A 640 -5.46 23.24 3.71
C GLU A 640 -6.10 22.28 2.70
N HIS A 641 -7.32 22.53 2.21
CA HIS A 641 -8.16 21.54 1.50
C HIS A 641 -8.66 20.43 2.43
N GLY A 642 -8.82 19.18 1.95
CA GLY A 642 -9.33 18.07 2.74
C GLY A 642 -10.78 18.30 3.22
N THR A 643 -10.98 18.36 4.54
CA THR A 643 -12.29 18.56 5.19
C THR A 643 -12.97 19.87 4.81
N GLN A 644 -12.21 20.87 4.34
CA GLN A 644 -12.72 22.18 3.91
C GLN A 644 -12.82 22.33 2.39
N ALA A 645 -12.57 21.28 1.61
CA ALA A 645 -12.63 21.36 0.15
C ALA A 645 -13.99 20.90 -0.40
N PHE A 646 -14.64 21.79 -1.14
CA PHE A 646 -15.92 21.53 -1.78
C PHE A 646 -15.87 21.87 -3.27
N LEU A 647 -16.79 21.25 -4.02
CA LEU A 647 -17.02 21.54 -5.43
C LEU A 647 -18.49 21.86 -5.64
N TYR A 648 -18.77 23.09 -6.03
CA TYR A 648 -20.10 23.52 -6.43
C TYR A 648 -20.20 23.55 -7.95
N GLY A 649 -20.99 22.63 -8.53
CA GLY A 649 -21.26 22.62 -9.96
C GLY A 649 -22.41 23.58 -10.29
N LYS A 650 -22.13 24.66 -11.04
CA LYS A 650 -23.16 25.66 -11.42
C LYS A 650 -24.28 25.02 -12.24
N ASP A 651 -23.94 24.13 -13.17
CA ASP A 651 -24.90 23.45 -14.04
C ASP A 651 -25.75 22.42 -13.29
N THR A 652 -25.16 21.78 -12.27
CA THR A 652 -25.83 20.71 -11.52
C THR A 652 -26.58 21.20 -10.29
N HIS A 653 -26.31 22.44 -9.84
CA HIS A 653 -26.75 22.99 -8.56
C HIS A 653 -26.38 22.10 -7.36
N MET A 654 -25.29 21.35 -7.42
CA MET A 654 -24.89 20.41 -6.36
C MET A 654 -23.60 20.87 -5.71
N LEU A 655 -23.57 20.83 -4.38
CA LEU A 655 -22.38 21.07 -3.58
C LEU A 655 -21.80 19.72 -3.12
N ARG A 656 -20.68 19.32 -3.73
CA ARG A 656 -20.01 18.03 -3.50
C ARG A 656 -18.86 18.17 -2.51
N VAL A 657 -18.63 17.09 -1.75
CA VAL A 657 -17.58 17.00 -0.73
C VAL A 657 -16.34 16.35 -1.32
N ALA A 658 -15.22 17.08 -1.37
CA ALA A 658 -14.00 16.61 -2.06
C ALA A 658 -13.36 15.40 -1.35
N GLU A 659 -13.23 15.46 -0.01
CA GLU A 659 -12.67 14.39 0.82
C GLU A 659 -13.35 13.02 0.60
N HIS A 660 -14.65 13.03 0.27
CA HIS A 660 -15.46 11.84 0.04
C HIS A 660 -15.61 11.49 -1.44
N ASN A 661 -14.50 11.59 -2.20
CA ASN A 661 -14.41 11.24 -3.62
C ASN A 661 -15.40 12.00 -4.52
N PHE A 662 -15.92 13.15 -4.07
CA PHE A 662 -17.02 13.87 -4.73
C PHE A 662 -18.33 13.05 -4.88
N GLU A 663 -18.45 11.93 -4.16
CA GLU A 663 -19.62 11.06 -4.17
C GLU A 663 -20.70 11.51 -3.19
N LEU A 664 -20.32 12.27 -2.15
CA LEU A 664 -21.25 12.87 -1.21
C LEU A 664 -21.55 14.33 -1.56
N CYS A 665 -22.82 14.70 -1.38
CA CYS A 665 -23.37 16.03 -1.59
C CYS A 665 -23.86 16.58 -0.27
N VAL A 666 -23.76 17.89 -0.09
CA VAL A 666 -24.38 18.60 1.03
C VAL A 666 -25.87 18.74 0.73
N TYR A 667 -26.73 18.19 1.57
CA TYR A 667 -28.18 18.33 1.49
C TYR A 667 -28.65 19.40 2.47
N GLY A 668 -29.76 20.07 2.16
CA GLY A 668 -30.54 20.83 3.13
C GLY A 668 -31.69 20.01 3.68
N ASN A 669 -31.89 20.04 4.99
CA ASN A 669 -33.08 19.54 5.67
C ASN A 669 -33.91 20.73 6.21
N PRO A 670 -34.95 21.19 5.48
CA PRO A 670 -35.79 22.31 5.89
C PRO A 670 -36.46 22.11 7.26
N ALA A 671 -36.94 20.90 7.52
CA ALA A 671 -37.66 20.57 8.76
C ALA A 671 -36.75 20.63 10.00
N LYS A 672 -35.55 20.05 9.91
CA LYS A 672 -34.58 20.05 11.01
C LYS A 672 -33.71 21.31 11.06
N ARG A 673 -33.73 22.14 10.01
CA ARG A 673 -32.85 23.31 9.82
C ARG A 673 -31.35 22.94 9.81
N ARG A 674 -31.02 21.75 9.29
CA ARG A 674 -29.67 21.15 9.31
C ARG A 674 -29.20 20.75 7.91
N LEU A 675 -27.91 20.44 7.78
CA LEU A 675 -27.26 20.22 6.49
C LEU A 675 -26.47 18.89 6.49
N PRO A 676 -27.13 17.75 6.31
CA PRO A 676 -26.44 16.46 6.25
C PRO A 676 -25.71 16.27 4.92
N GLU A 677 -24.58 15.59 4.92
CA GLU A 677 -24.03 15.02 3.69
C GLU A 677 -24.58 13.61 3.44
N ARG A 678 -24.94 13.32 2.19
CA ARG A 678 -25.46 12.02 1.73
C ARG A 678 -24.96 11.73 0.32
N SER A 679 -25.16 10.50 -0.16
CA SER A 679 -24.86 10.12 -1.54
C SER A 679 -25.47 11.11 -2.53
N CYS A 680 -24.66 11.57 -3.49
CA CYS A 680 -25.11 12.46 -4.56
C CYS A 680 -26.05 11.77 -5.55
N THR A 681 -26.04 10.43 -5.64
CA THR A 681 -26.78 9.67 -6.64
C THR A 681 -28.12 9.14 -6.11
N GLU A 682 -28.20 8.83 -4.82
CA GLU A 682 -29.44 8.40 -4.18
C GLU A 682 -30.42 9.56 -4.03
N ASP A 683 -31.73 9.29 -4.11
CA ASP A 683 -32.76 10.30 -3.90
C ASP A 683 -33.32 10.25 -2.48
N PHE A 684 -33.17 11.35 -1.76
CA PHE A 684 -33.64 11.53 -0.38
C PHE A 684 -34.79 12.54 -0.28
N SER A 685 -35.40 12.91 -1.41
CA SER A 685 -36.59 13.78 -1.47
C SER A 685 -37.72 13.28 -0.56
N GLY A 686 -37.97 11.96 -0.52
CA GLY A 686 -38.95 11.32 0.35
C GLY A 686 -38.67 11.45 1.86
N GLN A 687 -37.44 11.82 2.24
CA GLN A 687 -37.07 12.16 3.63
C GLN A 687 -37.11 13.67 3.90
N GLY A 688 -37.60 14.47 2.93
CA GLY A 688 -37.64 15.92 2.97
C GLY A 688 -36.27 16.58 2.81
N LEU A 689 -35.31 15.91 2.15
CA LEU A 689 -33.98 16.47 1.88
C LEU A 689 -33.90 17.00 0.44
N SER A 690 -33.19 18.11 0.25
CA SER A 690 -32.82 18.61 -1.08
C SER A 690 -31.31 18.75 -1.22
N ARG A 691 -30.76 18.23 -2.32
CA ARG A 691 -29.33 18.35 -2.71
C ARG A 691 -29.03 19.59 -3.55
N TYR A 692 -30.06 20.35 -3.91
CA TYR A 692 -29.93 21.41 -4.90
C TYR A 692 -29.75 22.77 -4.22
N TRP A 693 -28.76 23.53 -4.69
CA TRP A 693 -28.38 24.83 -4.16
C TRP A 693 -28.20 25.85 -5.29
N LEU A 694 -28.73 27.04 -5.10
CA LEU A 694 -28.46 28.21 -5.91
C LEU A 694 -27.45 29.10 -5.18
N TYR A 695 -26.25 29.24 -5.76
CA TYR A 695 -25.29 30.24 -5.31
C TYR A 695 -25.58 31.58 -5.97
N LYS A 696 -25.96 32.57 -5.16
CA LYS A 696 -26.18 33.95 -5.61
C LYS A 696 -24.88 34.73 -5.52
N GLU A 697 -24.25 34.99 -6.66
CA GLU A 697 -22.95 35.67 -6.70
C GLU A 697 -23.01 37.13 -6.24
N ASP A 698 -24.13 37.81 -6.39
CA ASP A 698 -24.37 39.19 -5.94
C ASP A 698 -24.46 39.28 -4.42
N THR A 699 -25.23 38.39 -3.79
CA THR A 699 -25.44 38.39 -2.33
C THR A 699 -24.50 37.45 -1.57
N LYS A 700 -23.71 36.64 -2.28
CA LYS A 700 -22.86 35.57 -1.75
C LYS A 700 -23.63 34.52 -0.92
N GLN A 701 -24.94 34.34 -1.15
CA GLN A 701 -25.76 33.40 -0.39
C GLN A 701 -25.85 32.03 -1.09
N MET A 702 -25.82 30.96 -0.29
CA MET A 702 -26.20 29.60 -0.73
C MET A 702 -27.66 29.36 -0.38
N GLN A 703 -28.53 29.47 -1.38
CA GLN A 703 -29.99 29.31 -1.22
C GLN A 703 -30.41 27.88 -1.59
N LEU A 704 -31.25 27.27 -0.76
CA LEU A 704 -31.79 25.94 -0.97
C LEU A 704 -32.85 25.94 -2.07
N LEU A 705 -32.73 25.01 -3.00
CA LEU A 705 -33.70 24.74 -4.05
C LEU A 705 -34.58 23.55 -3.66
N ASP A 706 -35.77 23.48 -4.23
CA ASP A 706 -36.70 22.37 -4.06
C ASP A 706 -36.13 21.06 -4.66
N ALA A 707 -36.46 19.93 -4.06
CA ALA A 707 -35.93 18.63 -4.47
C ALA A 707 -36.54 18.13 -5.80
N GLU A 708 -37.77 18.52 -6.12
CA GLU A 708 -38.53 18.01 -7.26
C GLU A 708 -38.37 18.91 -8.50
N ASN A 709 -38.66 20.20 -8.35
CA ASN A 709 -38.70 21.15 -9.48
C ASN A 709 -37.43 22.01 -9.62
N LYS A 710 -36.54 21.99 -8.62
CA LYS A 710 -35.31 22.82 -8.56
C LYS A 710 -35.55 24.33 -8.58
N ASP A 711 -36.77 24.78 -8.30
CA ASP A 711 -37.07 26.19 -8.04
C ASP A 711 -36.66 26.55 -6.60
N ILE A 712 -36.79 27.84 -6.23
CA ILE A 712 -36.53 28.28 -4.86
C ILE A 712 -37.47 27.52 -3.91
N HIS A 713 -36.88 26.85 -2.90
CA HIS A 713 -37.65 26.10 -1.92
C HIS A 713 -38.69 27.01 -1.22
N PRO A 714 -39.94 26.56 -0.97
CA PRO A 714 -41.02 27.41 -0.44
C PRO A 714 -40.70 28.16 0.86
N ASP A 715 -39.96 27.52 1.76
CA ASP A 715 -39.48 28.13 3.01
C ASP A 715 -38.46 29.29 2.82
N ASN A 716 -37.95 29.47 1.60
CA ASN A 716 -36.94 30.45 1.20
C ASN A 716 -35.70 30.43 2.13
N LEU A 717 -34.92 29.35 2.09
CA LEU A 717 -33.86 29.08 3.06
C LEU A 717 -32.46 29.25 2.50
N CYS A 718 -31.57 29.80 3.32
CA CYS A 718 -30.17 29.98 3.04
C CYS A 718 -29.32 29.35 4.15
N MET A 719 -28.12 28.91 3.76
CA MET A 719 -27.07 28.51 4.70
C MET A 719 -26.69 29.71 5.59
N GLN A 720 -26.55 29.48 6.89
CA GLN A 720 -26.14 30.51 7.85
C GLN A 720 -25.17 29.94 8.88
N ALA A 721 -24.01 30.57 9.02
CA ALA A 721 -23.10 30.30 10.13
C ALA A 721 -23.59 31.00 11.41
N VAL A 722 -23.43 30.37 12.57
CA VAL A 722 -23.73 31.00 13.87
C VAL A 722 -22.61 30.74 14.86
N GLN A 723 -22.35 31.72 15.73
CA GLN A 723 -21.35 31.61 16.79
C GLN A 723 -21.91 30.88 18.00
N ILE A 724 -22.15 29.57 17.83
CA ILE A 724 -22.60 28.66 18.88
C ILE A 724 -21.56 27.55 19.00
N GLN A 725 -21.00 27.40 20.19
CA GLN A 725 -20.05 26.34 20.48
C GLN A 725 -20.73 24.96 20.36
N THR A 726 -20.19 24.13 19.47
CA THR A 726 -20.53 22.70 19.36
C THR A 726 -19.37 21.87 19.92
N PRO A 727 -19.56 20.54 20.12
CA PRO A 727 -18.46 19.67 20.54
C PRO A 727 -17.26 19.64 19.57
N LYS A 728 -17.47 20.00 18.29
CA LYS A 728 -16.46 19.89 17.23
C LYS A 728 -15.98 21.23 16.68
N SER A 729 -16.68 22.34 16.98
CA SER A 729 -16.38 23.64 16.41
C SER A 729 -16.85 24.77 17.33
N PRO A 730 -16.16 25.93 17.36
CA PRO A 730 -16.68 27.15 18.01
C PRO A 730 -17.89 27.77 17.29
N PHE A 731 -18.29 27.21 16.15
CA PHE A 731 -19.41 27.65 15.34
C PHE A 731 -20.39 26.49 15.08
N ASP A 732 -21.60 26.83 14.66
CA ASP A 732 -22.63 25.89 14.17
C ASP A 732 -23.14 26.34 12.80
N LEU A 733 -23.70 25.41 12.02
CA LEU A 733 -24.25 25.64 10.69
C LEU A 733 -25.74 25.27 10.65
N VAL A 734 -26.56 26.20 10.19
CA VAL A 734 -28.03 26.06 10.19
C VAL A 734 -28.62 26.56 8.88
N LEU A 735 -29.86 26.14 8.61
CA LEU A 735 -30.72 26.77 7.60
C LEU A 735 -31.59 27.85 8.24
N ARG A 736 -31.63 29.05 7.64
CA ARG A 736 -32.50 30.17 8.05
C ARG A 736 -33.13 30.83 6.84
N LYS A 737 -34.19 31.62 7.05
CA LYS A 737 -34.77 32.43 5.97
C LYS A 737 -33.69 33.31 5.32
N CYS A 738 -33.66 33.34 4.00
CA CYS A 738 -32.73 34.16 3.25
C CYS A 738 -32.94 35.65 3.53
N ASP A 739 -31.86 36.33 3.92
CA ASP A 739 -31.81 37.76 4.18
C ASP A 739 -30.44 38.29 3.73
N PRO A 740 -30.35 38.92 2.55
CA PRO A 740 -29.08 39.39 1.99
C PRO A 740 -28.31 40.38 2.89
N SER A 741 -28.98 41.03 3.84
CA SER A 741 -28.34 41.95 4.79
C SER A 741 -27.55 41.23 5.89
N ARG A 742 -27.77 39.92 6.07
CA ARG A 742 -27.08 39.09 7.08
C ARG A 742 -25.77 38.56 6.55
N GLU A 743 -24.68 39.15 7.03
CA GLU A 743 -23.31 38.68 6.76
C GLU A 743 -23.05 37.24 7.22
N GLU A 744 -23.82 36.71 8.18
CA GLU A 744 -23.80 35.30 8.59
C GLU A 744 -24.21 34.33 7.48
N GLN A 745 -24.90 34.82 6.44
CA GLN A 745 -25.36 34.05 5.29
C GLN A 745 -24.44 34.21 4.06
N HIS A 746 -23.39 35.02 4.16
CA HIS A 746 -22.46 35.25 3.06
C HIS A 746 -21.37 34.18 3.09
N PHE A 747 -21.25 33.41 2.01
CA PHE A 747 -20.21 32.40 1.81
C PHE A 747 -19.46 32.68 0.50
N VAL A 748 -18.14 32.75 0.58
CA VAL A 748 -17.26 33.05 -0.55
C VAL A 748 -16.36 31.85 -0.81
N PHE A 749 -16.28 31.42 -2.07
CA PHE A 749 -15.34 30.39 -2.47
C PHE A 749 -13.91 30.95 -2.53
N VAL A 750 -13.00 30.26 -1.86
CA VAL A 750 -11.56 30.54 -1.84
C VAL A 750 -10.86 29.34 -2.48
N PRO A 751 -10.34 29.47 -3.72
CA PRO A 751 -9.71 28.39 -4.47
C PRO A 751 -8.50 27.71 -3.80
#